data_AF-A0A925WCM4-F1
#
_entry.id   AF-A0A925WCM4-F1
#
_cell.length_a   1.000
_cell.length_b   1.000
_cell.length_c   1.000
_cell.angle_alpha   90.00
_cell.angle_beta   90.00
_cell.angle_gamma   90.00
#
_symmetry.space_group_name_H-M   'P 1'
#
loop_
_entity.id
_entity.type
_entity.pdbx_description
1 polymer ?
#
loop_
_entity_poly.entity_id
_entity_poly.type
_entity_poly.pdbx_seq_one_letter_code
_entity_poly.pdbx_strand_id
1 'polypeptide(L)'
;LYVTMGNAGYNNAYWHDKQGVAHYSPDKRRGCLLRFGSDGKVEQLASGLRYIMALQFNKHGDLFGTDQEGATWVPNGNPFDELLHIQTGRHYGFPPRHPKWLPDVIDEPSVWDYRPQHQSTCGFRFNGPATGRGRFGPEFWADNALVTGESRGKLWRTKLAKTAAGYVGHTELFGSLGLLAIDCAVSPAGDLLVCCHTGAPDWGNGPKGEGRIFKISYTGKSIPQPVLTWAASETETVVAFDRALDATWADVAVKTKIESGRHVSAGDRFETTRPGYAVVKVQQGIVRGEVAVKSSRVSSDGRRLILESSPRAGALNYALAIAGKYDLAHDLSGLAATWLGADGEAWTGWLPHPDFAAAREFAKASSAHDLLWQTLIKPGSLVLRSQLDLWQMLIPATQPGSRLDFTPEPETVTVTFRSDGRLAVDSPGSRIERINDGESRLTVVAPRENQWLPFSLTLTTPARKLDVAYTTTRDPRPRAIGTRRFLMPFAQPAKNEDEARVIPEIAGGNWEAGRAVFKGKAACAICHQLRGDGVLVGPELSNLIHRDYVSVLKDIAEPNASINPDAVGYVVTLKNEESITGTRLSETADELEIAQVGGTVTKLKKSQIIETEPMSISLMPEGLDKALTAVELRDLMTYLLTEATSKKPASPSAK
;
A
#
# COMPACT_ATOMS: atom_id res chain seq x y z
N LEU A 1 7.07 -1.82 -26.99
CA LEU A 1 5.95 -2.14 -26.08
C LEU A 1 6.53 -2.50 -24.71
N TYR A 2 5.94 -2.05 -23.61
CA TYR A 2 6.32 -2.40 -22.25
C TYR A 2 5.25 -3.30 -21.65
N VAL A 3 5.64 -4.45 -21.10
CA VAL A 3 4.71 -5.39 -20.46
C VAL A 3 5.34 -5.98 -19.22
N THR A 4 4.49 -6.40 -18.29
CA THR A 4 4.86 -7.23 -17.16
C THR A 4 4.17 -8.57 -17.31
N MET A 5 4.83 -9.64 -16.89
CA MET A 5 4.16 -10.91 -16.65
C MET A 5 4.05 -11.09 -15.16
N GLY A 6 2.84 -11.23 -14.63
CA GLY A 6 2.61 -11.44 -13.21
C GLY A 6 3.48 -12.57 -12.65
N ASN A 7 3.91 -12.40 -11.41
CA ASN A 7 4.76 -13.41 -10.80
C ASN A 7 3.98 -14.71 -10.52
N ALA A 8 4.66 -15.86 -10.61
CA ALA A 8 4.08 -17.15 -10.21
C ALA A 8 4.36 -17.43 -8.73
N GLY A 9 3.45 -18.15 -8.04
CA GLY A 9 3.64 -18.48 -6.63
C GLY A 9 3.62 -17.25 -5.72
N TYR A 10 2.70 -16.31 -5.95
CA TYR A 10 2.62 -15.04 -5.22
C TYR A 10 2.41 -15.20 -3.71
N ASN A 11 1.99 -16.38 -3.25
CA ASN A 11 1.81 -16.75 -1.84
C ASN A 11 3.01 -17.54 -1.26
N ASN A 12 4.04 -17.80 -2.07
CA ASN A 12 5.23 -18.54 -1.69
C ASN A 12 6.47 -17.96 -2.40
N ALA A 13 7.03 -16.89 -1.82
CA ALA A 13 8.09 -16.05 -2.40
C ALA A 13 9.19 -16.82 -3.15
N TYR A 14 9.73 -17.88 -2.56
CA TYR A 14 10.89 -18.59 -3.11
C TYR A 14 10.56 -19.92 -3.75
N TRP A 15 9.34 -20.46 -3.55
CA TRP A 15 8.85 -21.78 -3.96
C TRP A 15 9.94 -22.85 -4.02
N HIS A 16 10.04 -23.71 -3.00
CA HIS A 16 11.13 -24.69 -2.92
C HIS A 16 10.77 -26.07 -3.50
N ASP A 17 11.74 -26.75 -4.11
CA ASP A 17 11.62 -28.18 -4.40
C ASP A 17 11.83 -29.04 -3.14
N LYS A 18 11.73 -30.38 -3.32
CA LYS A 18 11.94 -31.36 -2.24
C LYS A 18 13.37 -31.36 -1.68
N GLN A 19 14.32 -30.74 -2.39
CA GLN A 19 15.72 -30.59 -2.02
C GLN A 19 15.99 -29.24 -1.35
N GLY A 20 14.97 -28.39 -1.23
CA GLY A 20 15.05 -27.06 -0.60
C GLY A 20 15.61 -25.98 -1.53
N VAL A 21 15.70 -26.22 -2.84
CA VAL A 21 16.18 -25.22 -3.81
C VAL A 21 15.06 -24.27 -4.17
N ALA A 22 15.31 -22.96 -4.08
CA ALA A 22 14.34 -21.93 -4.49
C ALA A 22 14.15 -21.92 -6.02
N HIS A 23 12.90 -21.92 -6.48
CA HIS A 23 12.57 -21.83 -7.91
C HIS A 23 12.48 -20.39 -8.43
N TYR A 24 12.46 -19.38 -7.56
CA TYR A 24 12.51 -17.99 -8.00
C TYR A 24 13.90 -17.63 -8.55
N SER A 25 13.92 -16.86 -9.64
CA SER A 25 15.14 -16.26 -10.19
C SER A 25 14.79 -14.92 -10.82
N PRO A 26 15.53 -13.84 -10.52
CA PRO A 26 15.36 -12.54 -11.16
C PRO A 26 15.56 -12.57 -12.68
N ASP A 27 16.25 -13.57 -13.24
CA ASP A 27 16.53 -13.67 -14.68
C ASP A 27 15.38 -14.33 -15.46
N LYS A 28 14.31 -14.75 -14.76
CA LYS A 28 13.10 -15.27 -15.39
C LYS A 28 12.17 -14.11 -15.74
N ARG A 29 11.47 -14.25 -16.87
CA ARG A 29 10.59 -13.21 -17.42
C ARG A 29 9.34 -12.89 -16.55
N ARG A 30 8.94 -13.76 -15.62
CA ARG A 30 7.81 -13.52 -14.69
C ARG A 30 8.26 -12.62 -13.54
N GLY A 31 7.37 -11.76 -13.07
CA GLY A 31 7.68 -10.73 -12.08
C GLY A 31 8.64 -9.65 -12.57
N CYS A 32 8.77 -9.51 -13.90
CA CYS A 32 9.71 -8.59 -14.53
C CYS A 32 9.03 -7.61 -15.50
N LEU A 33 9.64 -6.43 -15.64
CA LEU A 33 9.31 -5.49 -16.71
C LEU A 33 10.08 -5.88 -17.97
N LEU A 34 9.35 -6.12 -19.05
CA LEU A 34 9.89 -6.48 -20.35
C LEU A 34 9.63 -5.35 -21.36
N ARG A 35 10.63 -5.05 -22.17
CA ARG A 35 10.54 -4.17 -23.33
C ARG A 35 10.67 -4.98 -24.61
N PHE A 36 9.62 -4.94 -25.42
CA PHE A 36 9.60 -5.49 -26.77
C PHE A 36 9.98 -4.37 -27.75
N GLY A 37 11.15 -4.53 -28.37
CA GLY A 37 11.62 -3.70 -29.47
C GLY A 37 10.82 -3.95 -30.75
N SER A 38 10.81 -2.97 -31.65
CA SER A 38 10.20 -3.12 -32.98
C SER A 38 10.93 -4.14 -33.86
N ASP A 39 12.15 -4.51 -33.49
CA ASP A 39 12.97 -5.56 -34.11
C ASP A 39 12.66 -6.97 -33.56
N GLY A 40 11.67 -7.09 -32.67
CA GLY A 40 11.28 -8.36 -32.05
C GLY A 40 12.16 -8.78 -30.86
N LYS A 41 13.19 -8.00 -30.50
CA LYS A 41 14.01 -8.29 -29.32
C LYS A 41 13.23 -7.98 -28.04
N VAL A 42 13.40 -8.85 -27.05
CA VAL A 42 12.82 -8.71 -25.73
C VAL A 42 13.93 -8.45 -24.74
N GLU A 43 13.87 -7.30 -24.07
CA GLU A 43 14.80 -6.91 -23.03
C GLU A 43 14.10 -6.91 -21.68
N GLN A 44 14.73 -7.50 -20.67
CA GLN A 44 14.28 -7.37 -19.29
C GLN A 44 14.88 -6.11 -18.69
N LEU A 45 14.03 -5.21 -18.22
CA LEU A 45 14.45 -3.93 -17.66
C LEU A 45 14.49 -3.94 -16.14
N ALA A 46 13.53 -4.55 -15.47
CA ALA A 46 13.44 -4.60 -14.02
C ALA A 46 12.84 -5.93 -13.57
N SER A 47 13.03 -6.28 -12.29
CA SER A 47 12.45 -7.47 -11.65
C SER A 47 11.73 -7.09 -10.36
N GLY A 48 11.24 -8.06 -9.61
CA GLY A 48 10.68 -7.81 -8.30
C GLY A 48 9.24 -7.29 -8.29
N LEU A 49 8.55 -7.35 -9.42
CA LEU A 49 7.17 -6.87 -9.56
C LEU A 49 6.21 -8.03 -9.27
N ARG A 50 5.19 -7.82 -8.44
CA ARG A 50 4.26 -8.90 -8.09
C ARG A 50 3.12 -9.01 -9.10
N TYR A 51 2.26 -8.00 -9.13
CA TYR A 51 1.07 -7.94 -9.94
C TYR A 51 0.78 -6.51 -10.40
N ILE A 52 1.54 -6.09 -11.42
CA ILE A 52 1.40 -4.76 -12.01
C ILE A 52 0.14 -4.68 -12.86
N MET A 53 -0.78 -3.81 -12.46
CA MET A 53 -2.08 -3.63 -13.12
C MET A 53 -2.05 -2.58 -14.22
N ALA A 54 -1.20 -1.56 -14.09
CA ALA A 54 -1.02 -0.54 -15.11
C ALA A 54 0.41 0.00 -15.13
N LEU A 55 0.81 0.44 -16.32
CA LEU A 55 2.08 1.13 -16.57
C LEU A 55 1.80 2.46 -17.26
N GLN A 56 2.40 3.56 -16.81
CA GLN A 56 2.31 4.87 -17.46
C GLN A 56 3.63 5.61 -17.42
N PHE A 57 3.95 6.30 -18.51
CA PHE A 57 5.00 7.32 -18.52
C PHE A 57 4.42 8.65 -18.07
N ASN A 58 5.14 9.35 -17.20
CA ASN A 58 4.80 10.73 -16.87
C ASN A 58 5.36 11.70 -17.93
N LYS A 59 5.12 13.00 -17.75
CA LYS A 59 5.63 14.07 -18.64
C LYS A 59 7.16 14.16 -18.75
N HIS A 60 7.90 13.54 -17.83
CA HIS A 60 9.35 13.51 -17.83
C HIS A 60 9.93 12.28 -18.56
N GLY A 61 9.07 11.38 -19.05
CA GLY A 61 9.49 10.12 -19.67
C GLY A 61 9.87 9.05 -18.65
N ASP A 62 9.55 9.25 -17.37
CA ASP A 62 9.82 8.27 -16.32
C ASP A 62 8.63 7.29 -16.21
N LEU A 63 8.92 6.00 -16.05
CA LEU A 63 7.91 4.92 -16.04
C LEU A 63 7.41 4.67 -14.61
N PHE A 64 6.10 4.58 -14.47
CA PHE A 64 5.43 4.22 -13.22
C PHE A 64 4.54 3.01 -13.41
N GLY A 65 4.33 2.26 -12.33
CA GLY A 65 3.36 1.17 -12.30
C GLY A 65 2.63 1.06 -10.97
N THR A 66 1.37 0.63 -11.01
CA THR A 66 0.61 0.23 -9.83
C THR A 66 0.79 -1.26 -9.59
N ASP A 67 1.28 -1.63 -8.41
CA ASP A 67 1.49 -3.03 -8.00
C ASP A 67 0.50 -3.38 -6.88
N GLN A 68 -0.29 -4.44 -7.07
CA GLN A 68 -1.23 -4.86 -6.03
C GLN A 68 -0.50 -5.65 -4.94
N GLU A 69 -0.76 -5.31 -3.69
CA GLU A 69 -0.31 -6.04 -2.49
C GLU A 69 1.13 -6.58 -2.59
N GLY A 70 2.09 -5.70 -2.91
CA GLY A 70 3.41 -5.99 -3.49
C GLY A 70 4.16 -7.20 -2.92
N ALA A 71 4.00 -7.54 -1.64
CA ALA A 71 4.41 -8.82 -1.07
C ALA A 71 3.60 -9.24 0.18
N THR A 72 2.28 -9.01 0.21
CA THR A 72 1.42 -9.28 1.39
C THR A 72 1.53 -10.67 1.98
N TRP A 73 1.77 -11.68 1.14
CA TRP A 73 1.64 -13.09 1.51
C TRP A 73 2.92 -13.69 2.09
N VAL A 74 3.96 -12.88 2.26
CA VAL A 74 5.28 -13.33 2.73
C VAL A 74 5.73 -12.53 3.94
N PRO A 75 6.42 -13.15 4.91
CA PRO A 75 6.70 -12.52 6.20
C PRO A 75 7.39 -11.16 6.15
N ASN A 76 8.34 -10.95 5.22
CA ASN A 76 9.07 -9.70 5.02
C ASN A 76 8.64 -8.96 3.74
N GLY A 77 7.38 -9.02 3.36
CA GLY A 77 6.91 -8.31 2.17
C GLY A 77 6.21 -6.99 2.48
N ASN A 78 6.21 -6.03 1.55
CA ASN A 78 5.34 -4.86 1.65
C ASN A 78 3.86 -5.31 1.55
N PRO A 79 3.02 -5.10 2.59
CA PRO A 79 1.61 -5.47 2.52
C PRO A 79 0.77 -4.55 1.64
N PHE A 80 1.29 -3.39 1.28
CA PHE A 80 0.46 -2.35 0.69
C PHE A 80 0.37 -2.48 -0.82
N ASP A 81 -0.67 -1.88 -1.36
CA ASP A 81 -0.75 -1.56 -2.77
C ASP A 81 0.18 -0.36 -3.05
N GLU A 82 0.91 -0.41 -4.15
CA GLU A 82 2.06 0.46 -4.37
C GLU A 82 1.93 1.25 -5.67
N LEU A 83 2.37 2.50 -5.65
CA LEU A 83 2.81 3.21 -6.86
C LEU A 83 4.33 3.16 -6.93
N LEU A 84 4.86 2.51 -7.97
CA LEU A 84 6.28 2.32 -8.18
C LEU A 84 6.82 3.27 -9.25
N HIS A 85 8.02 3.83 -9.04
CA HIS A 85 8.82 4.43 -10.10
C HIS A 85 9.77 3.35 -10.63
N ILE A 86 9.44 2.79 -11.80
CA ILE A 86 10.11 1.61 -12.34
C ILE A 86 11.32 2.03 -13.19
N GLN A 87 12.51 1.59 -12.77
CA GLN A 87 13.78 1.93 -13.37
C GLN A 87 14.54 0.68 -13.81
N THR A 88 15.33 0.82 -14.86
CA THR A 88 16.16 -0.28 -15.36
C THR A 88 17.17 -0.74 -14.31
N GLY A 89 17.37 -2.06 -14.20
CA GLY A 89 18.30 -2.71 -13.28
C GLY A 89 17.85 -2.71 -11.82
N ARG A 90 16.56 -2.46 -11.55
CA ARG A 90 16.00 -2.42 -10.19
C ARG A 90 15.11 -3.63 -9.88
N HIS A 91 14.96 -3.91 -8.59
CA HIS A 91 14.13 -4.98 -8.04
C HIS A 91 13.10 -4.38 -7.08
N TYR A 92 11.82 -4.66 -7.25
CA TYR A 92 10.73 -4.01 -6.52
C TYR A 92 10.11 -4.85 -5.39
N GLY A 93 10.88 -5.81 -4.85
CA GLY A 93 10.57 -6.45 -3.58
C GLY A 93 9.70 -7.72 -3.63
N PHE A 94 9.28 -8.21 -4.81
CA PHE A 94 8.68 -9.55 -4.91
C PHE A 94 9.47 -10.57 -5.74
N PRO A 95 9.88 -11.70 -5.15
CA PRO A 95 9.90 -11.96 -3.73
C PRO A 95 10.90 -11.04 -3.04
N PRO A 96 10.71 -10.76 -1.75
CA PRO A 96 11.62 -9.88 -1.02
C PRO A 96 13.04 -10.42 -1.00
N ARG A 97 13.99 -9.58 -0.60
CA ARG A 97 15.35 -10.03 -0.36
C ARG A 97 15.36 -11.11 0.74
N HIS A 98 16.13 -12.18 0.52
CA HIS A 98 16.43 -13.19 1.54
C HIS A 98 17.92 -13.54 1.55
N PRO A 99 18.60 -13.55 2.71
CA PRO A 99 20.06 -13.74 2.77
C PRO A 99 20.55 -15.08 2.21
N LYS A 100 19.70 -16.10 2.15
CA LYS A 100 20.04 -17.41 1.58
C LYS A 100 19.62 -17.58 0.11
N TRP A 101 18.49 -17.01 -0.27
CA TRP A 101 17.79 -17.38 -1.53
C TRP A 101 17.87 -16.28 -2.57
N LEU A 102 17.95 -15.03 -2.12
CA LEU A 102 18.02 -13.85 -2.96
C LEU A 102 18.85 -12.75 -2.28
N PRO A 103 20.15 -12.99 -2.01
CA PRO A 103 20.97 -12.09 -1.18
C PRO A 103 21.36 -10.79 -1.86
N ASP A 104 21.42 -10.78 -3.20
CA ASP A 104 22.05 -9.73 -3.99
C ASP A 104 21.09 -8.65 -4.51
N VAL A 105 19.79 -8.82 -4.28
CA VAL A 105 18.80 -7.81 -4.66
C VAL A 105 18.65 -6.73 -3.60
N ILE A 106 18.18 -5.56 -4.03
CA ILE A 106 17.73 -4.49 -3.17
C ILE A 106 16.25 -4.28 -3.44
N ASP A 107 15.43 -4.42 -2.41
CA ASP A 107 14.00 -4.14 -2.48
C ASP A 107 13.81 -2.63 -2.57
N GLU A 108 13.54 -2.12 -3.77
CA GLU A 108 13.31 -0.69 -3.98
C GLU A 108 12.01 -0.26 -3.28
N PRO A 109 12.02 0.85 -2.55
CA PRO A 109 10.81 1.36 -1.93
C PRO A 109 9.80 1.85 -2.97
N SER A 110 8.52 1.72 -2.65
CA SER A 110 7.46 2.38 -3.39
C SER A 110 7.59 3.91 -3.32
N VAL A 111 7.05 4.59 -4.33
CA VAL A 111 6.86 6.06 -4.25
C VAL A 111 5.71 6.39 -3.30
N TRP A 112 4.72 5.51 -3.24
CA TRP A 112 3.61 5.62 -2.31
C TRP A 112 2.98 4.27 -1.99
N ASP A 113 2.74 4.03 -0.71
CA ASP A 113 1.90 2.94 -0.20
C ASP A 113 0.45 3.44 0.01
N TYR A 114 -0.50 2.82 -0.68
CA TYR A 114 -1.92 3.04 -0.46
C TYR A 114 -2.37 2.21 0.75
N ARG A 115 -2.75 2.93 1.81
CA ARG A 115 -3.09 2.37 3.13
C ARG A 115 -4.56 2.65 3.45
N PRO A 116 -5.20 1.83 4.29
CA PRO A 116 -4.69 0.56 4.86
C PRO A 116 -4.63 -0.56 3.81
N GLN A 117 -4.09 -1.73 4.14
CA GLN A 117 -3.95 -2.86 3.20
C GLN A 117 -5.31 -3.29 2.57
N HIS A 118 -5.23 -3.88 1.38
CA HIS A 118 -6.35 -4.18 0.48
C HIS A 118 -7.11 -2.93 0.02
N GLN A 119 -6.36 -2.03 -0.64
CA GLN A 119 -6.91 -0.99 -1.50
C GLN A 119 -7.06 -1.48 -2.94
N SER A 120 -6.22 -2.44 -3.35
CA SER A 120 -6.18 -3.08 -4.67
C SER A 120 -6.02 -2.03 -5.77
N THR A 121 -4.86 -1.37 -5.83
CA THR A 121 -4.64 -0.35 -6.87
C THR A 121 -4.63 -0.99 -8.25
N CYS A 122 -5.43 -0.45 -9.16
CA CYS A 122 -5.54 -0.96 -10.52
C CYS A 122 -5.05 0.08 -11.52
N GLY A 123 -5.87 0.42 -12.49
CA GLY A 123 -5.53 1.35 -13.55
C GLY A 123 -5.32 2.78 -13.05
N PHE A 124 -4.38 3.47 -13.69
CA PHE A 124 -4.13 4.87 -13.42
C PHE A 124 -3.74 5.65 -14.67
N ARG A 125 -3.89 6.96 -14.59
CA ARG A 125 -3.47 7.92 -15.63
C ARG A 125 -2.86 9.17 -15.03
N PHE A 126 -1.81 9.68 -15.64
CA PHE A 126 -1.34 11.03 -15.38
C PHE A 126 -2.28 12.05 -16.00
N ASN A 127 -2.70 13.03 -15.20
CA ASN A 127 -3.58 14.14 -15.60
C ASN A 127 -2.81 15.25 -16.36
N GLY A 128 -1.94 14.84 -17.27
CA GLY A 128 -1.02 15.69 -18.01
C GLY A 128 -1.36 15.83 -19.49
N PRO A 129 -0.66 16.70 -20.23
CA PRO A 129 -0.91 16.93 -21.65
C PRO A 129 -0.66 15.66 -22.45
N ALA A 130 -1.68 15.20 -23.17
CA ALA A 130 -1.59 14.13 -24.15
C ALA A 130 -2.46 14.51 -25.36
N THR A 131 -2.02 14.15 -26.56
CA THR A 131 -2.73 14.47 -27.80
C THR A 131 -4.18 13.98 -27.73
N GLY A 132 -5.13 14.88 -27.94
CA GLY A 132 -6.57 14.56 -27.94
C GLY A 132 -7.20 14.34 -26.56
N ARG A 133 -6.55 14.73 -25.45
CA ARG A 133 -7.11 14.64 -24.09
C ARG A 133 -7.23 16.00 -23.42
N GLY A 134 -8.32 16.21 -22.70
CA GLY A 134 -8.49 17.36 -21.80
C GLY A 134 -7.77 17.14 -20.46
N ARG A 135 -8.00 18.03 -19.49
CA ARG A 135 -7.51 17.90 -18.11
C ARG A 135 -8.70 17.76 -17.16
N PHE A 136 -8.64 16.78 -16.26
CA PHE A 136 -9.66 16.59 -15.23
C PHE A 136 -9.35 17.41 -13.98
N GLY A 137 -10.38 18.02 -13.39
CA GLY A 137 -10.26 18.77 -12.13
C GLY A 137 -9.60 20.16 -12.26
N PRO A 138 -9.28 20.78 -11.12
CA PRO A 138 -8.59 22.07 -11.03
C PRO A 138 -7.21 22.09 -11.69
N GLU A 139 -6.72 23.27 -12.06
CA GLU A 139 -5.42 23.42 -12.73
C GLU A 139 -4.25 22.84 -11.92
N PHE A 140 -4.25 22.99 -10.59
CA PHE A 140 -3.18 22.45 -9.74
C PHE A 140 -3.17 20.91 -9.64
N TRP A 141 -4.16 20.22 -10.22
CA TRP A 141 -4.16 18.75 -10.38
C TRP A 141 -3.37 18.30 -11.61
N ALA A 142 -2.82 19.25 -12.36
CA ALA A 142 -2.02 18.99 -13.52
C ALA A 142 -0.90 17.98 -13.24
N ASP A 143 -0.80 16.97 -14.11
CA ASP A 143 0.25 15.94 -14.10
C ASP A 143 0.24 15.02 -12.88
N ASN A 144 -0.75 15.14 -11.97
CA ASN A 144 -0.94 14.20 -10.87
C ASN A 144 -1.42 12.84 -11.41
N ALA A 145 -1.11 11.75 -10.72
CA ALA A 145 -1.66 10.43 -11.04
C ALA A 145 -3.09 10.31 -10.49
N LEU A 146 -4.05 9.96 -11.34
CA LEU A 146 -5.40 9.58 -10.98
C LEU A 146 -5.42 8.05 -10.91
N VAL A 147 -5.59 7.49 -9.71
CA VAL A 147 -5.41 6.06 -9.43
C VAL A 147 -6.72 5.46 -8.93
N THR A 148 -7.11 4.31 -9.48
CA THR A 148 -8.28 3.55 -9.01
C THR A 148 -7.89 2.50 -7.96
N GLY A 149 -8.74 2.35 -6.95
CA GLY A 149 -8.67 1.29 -5.95
C GLY A 149 -9.89 0.39 -6.05
N GLU A 150 -9.67 -0.83 -6.51
CA GLU A 150 -10.70 -1.79 -6.85
C GLU A 150 -11.54 -2.17 -5.62
N SER A 151 -10.91 -2.82 -4.64
CA SER A 151 -11.56 -3.47 -3.49
C SER A 151 -12.43 -2.56 -2.62
N ARG A 152 -12.18 -1.25 -2.64
CA ARG A 152 -12.91 -0.25 -1.85
C ARG A 152 -13.54 0.87 -2.68
N GLY A 153 -13.48 0.75 -4.01
CA GLY A 153 -14.02 1.73 -4.95
C GLY A 153 -13.38 3.12 -4.86
N LYS A 154 -12.17 3.24 -4.32
CA LYS A 154 -11.54 4.54 -4.04
C LYS A 154 -10.90 5.14 -5.29
N LEU A 155 -10.94 6.46 -5.39
CA LEU A 155 -10.27 7.24 -6.43
C LEU A 155 -9.30 8.22 -5.78
N TRP A 156 -8.01 8.04 -6.03
CA TRP A 156 -6.96 8.88 -5.48
C TRP A 156 -6.32 9.80 -6.50
N ARG A 157 -5.96 10.98 -6.03
CA ARG A 157 -5.04 11.89 -6.69
C ARG A 157 -3.70 11.80 -5.97
N THR A 158 -2.71 11.23 -6.63
CA THR A 158 -1.35 11.13 -6.12
C THR A 158 -0.49 12.19 -6.79
N LYS A 159 -0.07 13.20 -6.01
CA LYS A 159 0.92 14.20 -6.39
C LYS A 159 2.31 13.57 -6.38
N LEU A 160 3.10 13.87 -7.41
CA LEU A 160 4.45 13.34 -7.56
C LEU A 160 5.44 14.49 -7.71
N ALA A 161 6.35 14.61 -6.75
CA ALA A 161 7.44 15.57 -6.83
C ALA A 161 8.72 14.89 -7.31
N LYS A 162 9.27 15.37 -8.42
CA LYS A 162 10.60 14.94 -8.91
C LYS A 162 11.69 15.67 -8.11
N THR A 163 12.48 14.93 -7.35
CA THR A 163 13.65 15.43 -6.62
C THR A 163 14.94 14.98 -7.31
N ALA A 164 16.09 15.43 -6.81
CA ALA A 164 17.39 14.97 -7.31
C ALA A 164 17.63 13.46 -7.08
N ALA A 165 16.90 12.83 -6.16
CA ALA A 165 17.10 11.43 -5.75
C ALA A 165 15.93 10.50 -6.13
N GLY A 166 14.98 10.97 -6.94
CA GLY A 166 13.84 10.17 -7.39
C GLY A 166 12.52 10.93 -7.24
N TYR A 167 11.49 10.24 -6.76
CA TYR A 167 10.17 10.81 -6.59
C TYR A 167 9.70 10.71 -5.14
N VAL A 168 9.06 11.76 -4.65
CA VAL A 168 8.27 11.74 -3.43
C VAL A 168 6.79 11.77 -3.81
N GLY A 169 5.99 10.87 -3.25
CA GLY A 169 4.54 10.83 -3.42
C GLY A 169 3.78 11.49 -2.27
N HIS A 170 2.60 12.02 -2.56
CA HIS A 170 1.58 12.38 -1.56
C HIS A 170 0.20 12.17 -2.18
N THR A 171 -0.71 11.48 -1.48
CA THR A 171 -2.03 11.14 -2.03
C THR A 171 -3.18 11.77 -1.28
N GLU A 172 -4.22 12.13 -2.02
CA GLU A 172 -5.51 12.60 -1.49
C GLU A 172 -6.64 11.83 -2.16
N LEU A 173 -7.64 11.42 -1.37
CA LEU A 173 -8.86 10.85 -1.94
C LEU A 173 -9.71 11.98 -2.54
N PHE A 174 -10.29 11.75 -3.71
CA PHE A 174 -11.27 12.69 -4.29
C PHE A 174 -12.61 12.04 -4.65
N GLY A 175 -12.73 10.72 -4.55
CA GLY A 175 -13.98 10.01 -4.82
C GLY A 175 -13.99 8.61 -4.24
N SER A 176 -15.18 8.10 -4.00
CA SER A 176 -15.45 6.70 -3.65
C SER A 176 -16.68 6.24 -4.45
N LEU A 177 -16.58 5.07 -5.06
CA LEU A 177 -17.59 4.46 -5.90
C LEU A 177 -18.15 3.23 -5.21
N GLY A 178 -19.44 2.95 -5.41
CA GLY A 178 -20.08 1.75 -4.88
C GLY A 178 -19.80 0.46 -5.68
N LEU A 179 -18.81 0.48 -6.57
CA LEU A 179 -18.41 -0.60 -7.48
C LEU A 179 -16.89 -0.73 -7.48
N LEU A 180 -16.40 -1.89 -7.95
CA LEU A 180 -14.98 -2.18 -8.05
C LEU A 180 -14.33 -1.35 -9.17
N ALA A 181 -13.52 -0.34 -8.82
CA ALA A 181 -12.92 0.60 -9.78
C ALA A 181 -11.66 0.02 -10.45
N ILE A 182 -11.71 -0.23 -11.76
CA ILE A 182 -10.70 -1.03 -12.49
C ILE A 182 -9.68 -0.18 -13.23
N ASP A 183 -10.12 0.76 -14.08
CA ASP A 183 -9.21 1.67 -14.82
C ASP A 183 -9.89 3.02 -15.01
N CYS A 184 -9.09 4.02 -15.36
CA CYS A 184 -9.59 5.35 -15.65
C CYS A 184 -8.96 5.95 -16.91
N ALA A 185 -9.66 6.92 -17.50
CA ALA A 185 -9.20 7.70 -18.63
C ALA A 185 -9.73 9.12 -18.57
N VAL A 186 -8.96 10.09 -19.05
CA VAL A 186 -9.45 11.47 -19.22
C VAL A 186 -9.91 11.65 -20.65
N SER A 187 -11.16 12.05 -20.83
CA SER A 187 -11.78 12.30 -22.12
C SER A 187 -11.21 13.57 -22.80
N PRO A 188 -11.45 13.77 -24.11
CA PRO A 188 -11.09 15.03 -24.79
C PRO A 188 -11.70 16.27 -24.13
N ALA A 189 -12.90 16.14 -23.52
CA ALA A 189 -13.59 17.22 -22.83
C ALA A 189 -13.04 17.51 -21.41
N GLY A 190 -12.13 16.68 -20.91
CA GLY A 190 -11.61 16.78 -19.54
C GLY A 190 -12.47 16.10 -18.47
N ASP A 191 -13.49 15.33 -18.86
CA ASP A 191 -14.21 14.44 -17.94
C ASP A 191 -13.36 13.20 -17.61
N LEU A 192 -13.42 12.71 -16.37
CA LEU A 192 -12.83 11.44 -15.96
C LEU A 192 -13.81 10.30 -16.23
N LEU A 193 -13.40 9.34 -17.04
CA LEU A 193 -14.07 8.07 -17.25
C LEU A 193 -13.46 7.05 -16.30
N VAL A 194 -14.30 6.35 -15.54
CA VAL A 194 -13.87 5.25 -14.66
C VAL A 194 -14.63 4.01 -15.04
N CYS A 195 -13.94 2.98 -15.53
CA CYS A 195 -14.56 1.67 -15.71
C CYS A 195 -14.54 0.92 -14.39
N CYS A 196 -15.65 0.29 -14.10
CA CYS A 196 -15.86 -0.49 -12.90
C CYS A 196 -16.34 -1.88 -13.29
N HIS A 197 -15.87 -2.88 -12.57
CA HIS A 197 -16.55 -4.17 -12.55
C HIS A 197 -17.84 -4.04 -11.74
N THR A 198 -18.56 -5.14 -11.55
CA THR A 198 -19.66 -5.23 -10.59
C THR A 198 -19.20 -4.84 -9.17
N GLY A 199 -20.15 -4.72 -8.23
CA GLY A 199 -19.82 -4.60 -6.81
C GLY A 199 -19.44 -5.95 -6.21
N ALA A 200 -19.90 -6.19 -4.98
CA ALA A 200 -19.66 -7.44 -4.25
C ALA A 200 -19.90 -8.71 -5.10
N PRO A 201 -19.13 -9.80 -4.89
CA PRO A 201 -18.03 -9.95 -3.91
C PRO A 201 -16.76 -9.17 -4.31
N ASP A 202 -15.67 -9.27 -3.55
CA ASP A 202 -14.42 -8.49 -3.74
C ASP A 202 -13.81 -8.60 -5.15
N TRP A 203 -14.13 -9.68 -5.88
CA TRP A 203 -13.68 -9.94 -7.26
C TRP A 203 -14.80 -9.74 -8.30
N GLY A 204 -15.95 -9.25 -7.84
CA GLY A 204 -17.17 -9.14 -8.61
C GLY A 204 -17.79 -10.48 -9.01
N ASN A 205 -18.80 -10.40 -9.88
CA ASN A 205 -19.57 -11.57 -10.32
C ASN A 205 -18.91 -12.29 -11.51
N GLY A 206 -17.58 -12.20 -11.63
CA GLY A 206 -16.80 -12.78 -12.72
C GLY A 206 -17.16 -12.23 -14.10
N PRO A 207 -16.80 -12.94 -15.19
CA PRO A 207 -16.87 -12.42 -16.56
C PRO A 207 -18.29 -12.17 -17.08
N LYS A 208 -19.32 -12.68 -16.38
CA LYS A 208 -20.74 -12.43 -16.70
C LYS A 208 -21.30 -11.21 -15.97
N GLY A 209 -20.51 -10.59 -15.09
CA GLY A 209 -20.91 -9.39 -14.36
C GLY A 209 -21.02 -8.19 -15.27
N GLU A 210 -22.15 -7.48 -15.21
CA GLU A 210 -22.33 -6.23 -15.93
C GLU A 210 -21.63 -5.07 -15.19
N GLY A 211 -20.42 -4.73 -15.64
CA GLY A 211 -19.69 -3.56 -15.19
C GLY A 211 -20.35 -2.24 -15.61
N ARG A 212 -19.78 -1.12 -15.17
CA ARG A 212 -20.25 0.23 -15.53
C ARG A 212 -19.08 1.13 -15.92
N ILE A 213 -19.35 2.11 -16.77
CA ILE A 213 -18.44 3.23 -16.99
C ILE A 213 -19.10 4.48 -16.41
N PHE A 214 -18.49 5.06 -15.38
CA PHE A 214 -18.89 6.35 -14.87
C PHE A 214 -18.19 7.46 -15.64
N LYS A 215 -18.92 8.54 -15.91
CA LYS A 215 -18.37 9.80 -16.36
C LYS A 215 -18.47 10.82 -15.23
N ILE A 216 -17.32 11.27 -14.75
CA ILE A 216 -17.20 12.25 -13.66
C ILE A 216 -16.74 13.56 -14.27
N SER A 217 -17.57 14.60 -14.14
CA SER A 217 -17.32 15.93 -14.69
C SER A 217 -16.93 16.91 -13.59
N TYR A 218 -15.89 17.70 -13.81
CA TYR A 218 -15.53 18.78 -12.90
C TYR A 218 -16.41 20.02 -13.17
N THR A 219 -17.52 20.10 -12.44
CA THR A 219 -18.47 21.22 -12.48
C THR A 219 -18.29 22.16 -11.28
N GLY A 220 -18.95 23.32 -11.29
CA GLY A 220 -18.88 24.26 -10.15
C GLY A 220 -17.47 24.82 -9.94
N LYS A 221 -16.80 25.22 -11.03
CA LYS A 221 -15.38 25.64 -11.04
C LYS A 221 -15.07 26.84 -10.14
N SER A 222 -16.08 27.56 -9.65
CA SER A 222 -15.95 28.64 -8.67
C SER A 222 -15.87 28.15 -7.22
N ILE A 223 -16.26 26.90 -6.92
CA ILE A 223 -16.31 26.35 -5.56
C ILE A 223 -14.88 26.09 -5.05
N PRO A 224 -14.44 26.69 -3.93
CA PRO A 224 -13.05 26.58 -3.44
C PRO A 224 -12.61 25.15 -3.23
N GLN A 225 -11.47 24.75 -3.80
CA GLN A 225 -10.97 23.38 -3.73
C GLN A 225 -9.85 23.26 -2.69
N PRO A 226 -9.88 22.21 -1.84
CA PRO A 226 -8.81 21.96 -0.89
C PRO A 226 -7.52 21.61 -1.62
N VAL A 227 -6.44 22.28 -1.24
CA VAL A 227 -5.10 22.13 -1.77
C VAL A 227 -4.28 21.16 -0.94
N LEU A 228 -4.34 21.33 0.38
CA LEU A 228 -3.61 20.56 1.39
C LEU A 228 -4.35 20.62 2.74
N THR A 229 -4.22 19.57 3.54
CA THR A 229 -4.68 19.52 4.93
C THR A 229 -3.54 19.03 5.83
N TRP A 230 -3.30 19.70 6.96
CA TRP A 230 -2.21 19.33 7.88
C TRP A 230 -2.49 19.73 9.34
N ALA A 231 -1.78 19.10 10.27
CA ALA A 231 -1.73 19.54 11.66
C ALA A 231 -0.65 20.63 11.85
N ALA A 232 -1.07 21.85 12.20
CA ALA A 232 -0.14 22.95 12.46
C ALA A 232 0.43 22.90 13.89
N SER A 233 -0.35 22.37 14.83
CA SER A 233 0.01 22.17 16.24
C SER A 233 -0.77 20.97 16.81
N GLU A 234 -0.55 20.66 18.10
CA GLU A 234 -1.35 19.65 18.81
C GLU A 234 -2.85 19.95 18.79
N THR A 235 -3.24 21.23 18.68
CA THR A 235 -4.65 21.64 18.73
C THR A 235 -5.17 22.21 17.42
N GLU A 236 -4.31 22.50 16.43
CA GLU A 236 -4.74 23.14 15.18
C GLU A 236 -4.64 22.19 13.99
N THR A 237 -5.73 22.09 13.22
CA THR A 237 -5.73 21.55 11.84
C THR A 237 -5.96 22.69 10.86
N VAL A 238 -5.22 22.72 9.76
CA VAL A 238 -5.38 23.73 8.71
C VAL A 238 -5.73 23.04 7.40
N VAL A 239 -6.72 23.59 6.69
CA VAL A 239 -7.05 23.23 5.32
C VAL A 239 -6.79 24.45 4.45
N ALA A 240 -5.85 24.36 3.52
CA ALA A 240 -5.62 25.40 2.52
C ALA A 240 -6.52 25.20 1.31
N PHE A 241 -7.00 26.29 0.73
CA PHE A 241 -7.85 26.32 -0.45
C PHE A 241 -7.21 27.13 -1.57
N ASP A 242 -7.53 26.77 -2.81
CA ASP A 242 -7.01 27.42 -4.02
C ASP A 242 -7.60 28.82 -4.29
N ARG A 243 -8.68 29.17 -3.58
CA ARG A 243 -9.38 30.46 -3.67
C ARG A 243 -10.07 30.80 -2.34
N ALA A 244 -10.55 32.03 -2.24
CA ALA A 244 -11.16 32.53 -1.01
C ALA A 244 -12.45 31.78 -0.66
N LEU A 245 -12.62 31.53 0.63
CA LEU A 245 -13.83 30.99 1.24
C LEU A 245 -14.85 32.11 1.45
N ASP A 246 -16.11 31.84 1.13
CA ASP A 246 -17.22 32.76 1.38
C ASP A 246 -17.70 32.72 2.85
N ALA A 247 -18.66 33.57 3.20
CA ALA A 247 -19.20 33.66 4.56
C ALA A 247 -19.86 32.36 5.07
N THR A 248 -20.23 31.41 4.20
CA THR A 248 -20.78 30.10 4.61
C THR A 248 -19.76 29.19 5.27
N TRP A 249 -18.49 29.60 5.27
CA TRP A 249 -17.38 28.92 5.95
C TRP A 249 -17.09 29.47 7.36
N ALA A 250 -17.77 30.54 7.77
CA ALA A 250 -17.77 30.95 9.17
C ALA A 250 -18.45 29.87 10.03
N ASP A 251 -17.89 29.62 11.22
CA ASP A 251 -18.46 28.72 12.25
C ASP A 251 -18.76 27.27 11.80
N VAL A 252 -18.05 26.76 10.78
CA VAL A 252 -18.19 25.37 10.30
C VAL A 252 -17.70 24.32 11.31
N ALA A 253 -17.08 24.74 12.42
CA ALA A 253 -16.65 23.88 13.52
C ALA A 253 -17.74 22.91 14.00
N VAL A 254 -18.96 23.41 14.25
CA VAL A 254 -20.07 22.61 14.80
C VAL A 254 -20.47 21.46 13.86
N LYS A 255 -20.22 21.62 12.57
CA LYS A 255 -20.56 20.63 11.53
C LYS A 255 -19.32 19.84 11.06
N THR A 256 -18.17 20.04 11.69
CA THR A 256 -16.94 19.35 11.34
C THR A 256 -16.67 18.23 12.33
N LYS A 257 -16.39 17.03 11.80
CA LYS A 257 -16.00 15.87 12.62
C LYS A 257 -14.61 15.43 12.23
N ILE A 258 -13.75 15.22 13.23
CA ILE A 258 -12.41 14.67 13.06
C ILE A 258 -12.38 13.30 13.74
N GLU A 259 -12.15 12.27 12.94
CA GLU A 259 -11.94 10.90 13.41
C GLU A 259 -10.44 10.59 13.37
N SER A 260 -9.91 9.88 14.37
CA SER A 260 -8.50 9.50 14.45
C SER A 260 -8.34 7.99 14.56
N GLY A 261 -7.26 7.45 14.00
CA GLY A 261 -6.95 6.03 14.12
C GLY A 261 -5.90 5.54 13.14
N ARG A 262 -5.36 4.34 13.37
CA ARG A 262 -4.29 3.77 12.54
C ARG A 262 -4.77 3.47 11.11
N HIS A 263 -6.03 3.05 10.96
CA HIS A 263 -6.64 2.69 9.67
C HIS A 263 -7.82 3.60 9.30
N VAL A 264 -7.83 4.82 9.86
CA VAL A 264 -8.76 5.87 9.47
C VAL A 264 -8.25 6.52 8.20
N SER A 265 -9.12 6.73 7.21
CA SER A 265 -8.79 7.48 6.01
C SER A 265 -9.97 8.30 5.51
N ALA A 266 -9.67 9.29 4.65
CA ALA A 266 -10.72 10.00 3.94
C ALA A 266 -11.58 9.00 3.16
N GLY A 267 -12.88 9.27 3.10
CA GLY A 267 -13.89 8.51 2.38
C GLY A 267 -14.27 7.15 2.97
N ASP A 268 -13.71 6.75 4.12
CA ASP A 268 -14.07 5.49 4.80
C ASP A 268 -15.60 5.35 5.01
N ARG A 269 -16.29 6.47 5.26
CA ARG A 269 -17.74 6.52 5.46
C ARG A 269 -18.57 6.29 4.19
N PHE A 270 -17.93 6.35 3.01
CA PHE A 270 -18.56 6.13 1.72
C PHE A 270 -18.23 4.76 1.13
N GLU A 271 -17.38 3.97 1.78
CA GLU A 271 -17.10 2.60 1.36
C GLU A 271 -18.36 1.76 1.52
N THR A 272 -18.95 1.32 0.42
CA THR A 272 -20.10 0.40 0.42
C THR A 272 -19.67 -1.06 0.39
N THR A 273 -18.41 -1.30 0.08
CA THR A 273 -17.84 -2.62 -0.18
C THR A 273 -16.47 -2.68 0.47
N ARG A 274 -16.21 -3.75 1.19
CA ARG A 274 -14.92 -4.00 1.84
C ARG A 274 -14.57 -5.48 1.70
N PRO A 275 -13.30 -5.82 1.41
CA PRO A 275 -12.88 -7.20 1.28
C PRO A 275 -13.14 -8.02 2.53
N GLY A 276 -13.41 -9.31 2.35
CA GLY A 276 -13.65 -10.25 3.45
C GLY A 276 -12.40 -10.66 4.22
N TYR A 277 -11.21 -10.15 3.90
CA TYR A 277 -9.94 -10.59 4.49
C TYR A 277 -9.83 -10.25 6.00
N ALA A 278 -9.19 -11.12 6.80
CA ALA A 278 -9.15 -10.88 8.24
C ALA A 278 -8.33 -9.65 8.60
N VAL A 279 -7.30 -9.30 7.83
CA VAL A 279 -6.57 -8.05 8.07
C VAL A 279 -7.48 -6.82 7.87
N VAL A 280 -8.43 -6.86 6.93
CA VAL A 280 -9.46 -5.81 6.80
C VAL A 280 -10.39 -5.80 8.02
N LYS A 281 -10.79 -6.96 8.54
CA LYS A 281 -11.60 -7.03 9.77
C LYS A 281 -10.85 -6.52 11.01
N VAL A 282 -9.56 -6.85 11.15
CA VAL A 282 -8.68 -6.34 12.21
C VAL A 282 -8.57 -4.81 12.08
N GLN A 283 -8.31 -4.30 10.87
CA GLN A 283 -8.27 -2.86 10.61
C GLN A 283 -9.57 -2.14 11.01
N GLN A 284 -10.71 -2.80 10.83
CA GLN A 284 -12.03 -2.28 11.22
C GLN A 284 -12.29 -2.37 12.72
N GLY A 285 -11.78 -3.41 13.37
CA GLY A 285 -11.92 -3.64 14.81
C GLY A 285 -11.02 -2.74 15.65
N ILE A 286 -9.94 -2.19 15.06
CA ILE A 286 -9.08 -1.22 15.72
C ILE A 286 -9.87 0.04 16.06
N VAL A 287 -9.71 0.51 17.30
CA VAL A 287 -10.47 1.61 17.86
C VAL A 287 -10.25 2.89 17.05
N ARG A 288 -11.35 3.57 16.75
CA ARG A 288 -11.38 4.90 16.16
C ARG A 288 -11.69 5.92 17.25
N GLY A 289 -10.88 6.96 17.35
CA GLY A 289 -11.07 8.07 18.28
C GLY A 289 -11.82 9.22 17.63
N GLU A 290 -12.49 10.04 18.45
CA GLU A 290 -13.03 11.32 18.02
C GLU A 290 -12.15 12.45 18.56
N VAL A 291 -11.77 13.39 17.70
CA VAL A 291 -11.07 14.61 18.09
C VAL A 291 -12.07 15.76 18.03
N ALA A 292 -12.53 16.20 19.20
CA ALA A 292 -13.52 17.26 19.31
C ALA A 292 -13.01 18.57 18.68
N VAL A 293 -13.75 19.13 17.73
CA VAL A 293 -13.51 20.46 17.16
C VAL A 293 -14.17 21.49 18.06
N LYS A 294 -13.38 22.43 18.57
CA LYS A 294 -13.81 23.46 19.52
C LYS A 294 -14.24 24.75 18.82
N SER A 295 -13.50 25.16 17.80
CA SER A 295 -13.80 26.37 17.03
C SER A 295 -13.19 26.30 15.63
N SER A 296 -13.60 27.23 14.78
CA SER A 296 -13.07 27.37 13.43
C SER A 296 -12.92 28.85 13.09
N ARG A 297 -11.90 29.18 12.31
CA ARG A 297 -11.71 30.52 11.75
C ARG A 297 -11.20 30.45 10.33
N VAL A 298 -11.50 31.47 9.54
CA VAL A 298 -10.92 31.66 8.21
C VAL A 298 -9.76 32.64 8.32
N SER A 299 -8.64 32.38 7.63
CA SER A 299 -7.51 33.30 7.59
C SER A 299 -7.87 34.63 6.95
N SER A 300 -7.07 35.66 7.21
CA SER A 300 -7.30 37.02 6.70
C SER A 300 -7.35 37.12 5.16
N ASP A 301 -6.60 36.26 4.46
CA ASP A 301 -6.64 36.15 2.99
C ASP A 301 -7.83 35.33 2.46
N GLY A 302 -8.66 34.79 3.36
CA GLY A 302 -9.81 33.96 3.02
C GLY A 302 -9.46 32.54 2.56
N ARG A 303 -8.19 32.15 2.48
CA ARG A 303 -7.75 30.92 1.77
C ARG A 303 -7.37 29.75 2.67
N ARG A 304 -7.52 29.89 3.99
CA ARG A 304 -7.29 28.79 4.94
C ARG A 304 -8.43 28.70 5.92
N LEU A 305 -8.94 27.50 6.11
CA LEU A 305 -9.79 27.14 7.24
C LEU A 305 -8.90 26.58 8.34
N ILE A 306 -8.98 27.17 9.54
CA ILE A 306 -8.22 26.73 10.70
C ILE A 306 -9.22 26.20 11.72
N LEU A 307 -9.04 24.95 12.11
CA LEU A 307 -9.89 24.22 13.05
C LEU A 307 -9.11 24.02 14.35
N GLU A 308 -9.62 24.60 15.43
CA GLU A 308 -9.11 24.35 16.78
C GLU A 308 -9.79 23.10 17.33
N SER A 309 -9.01 22.18 17.91
CA SER A 309 -9.50 20.90 18.41
C SER A 309 -8.98 20.61 19.81
N SER A 310 -9.42 19.50 20.39
CA SER A 310 -8.72 18.89 21.52
C SER A 310 -7.28 18.51 21.12
N PRO A 311 -6.31 18.57 22.06
CA PRO A 311 -4.92 18.20 21.78
C PRO A 311 -4.79 16.78 21.22
N ARG A 312 -3.93 16.61 20.21
CA ARG A 312 -3.61 15.33 19.59
C ARG A 312 -2.12 15.26 19.28
N ALA A 313 -1.48 14.19 19.74
CA ALA A 313 -0.04 13.97 19.55
C ALA A 313 0.28 12.60 18.96
N GLY A 314 -0.61 11.61 19.02
CA GLY A 314 -0.33 10.29 18.46
C GLY A 314 -0.17 10.34 16.94
N ALA A 315 0.90 9.79 16.37
CA ALA A 315 1.07 9.69 14.91
C ALA A 315 0.11 8.64 14.34
N LEU A 316 -1.14 9.07 14.17
CA LEU A 316 -2.25 8.35 13.58
C LEU A 316 -2.70 9.09 12.31
N ASN A 317 -3.64 8.49 11.59
CA ASN A 317 -4.38 9.20 10.55
C ASN A 317 -5.57 9.94 11.18
N TYR A 318 -5.91 11.07 10.58
CA TYR A 318 -7.03 11.92 10.98
C TYR A 318 -7.91 12.19 9.76
N ALA A 319 -9.14 11.70 9.75
CA ALA A 319 -10.11 11.96 8.69
C ALA A 319 -11.08 13.06 9.12
N LEU A 320 -11.34 14.00 8.21
CA LEU A 320 -12.12 15.21 8.43
C LEU A 320 -13.35 15.19 7.52
N ALA A 321 -14.54 15.11 8.11
CA ALA A 321 -15.75 15.53 7.40
C ALA A 321 -16.05 16.99 7.72
N ILE A 322 -15.91 17.84 6.73
CA ILE A 322 -16.07 19.28 6.89
C ILE A 322 -17.45 19.69 6.38
N ALA A 323 -18.39 19.82 7.30
CA ALA A 323 -19.73 20.36 7.07
C ALA A 323 -20.50 19.72 5.89
N GLY A 324 -20.24 18.44 5.58
CA GLY A 324 -20.81 17.74 4.43
C GLY A 324 -20.31 18.22 3.06
N LYS A 325 -19.31 19.11 3.02
CA LYS A 325 -18.73 19.67 1.80
C LYS A 325 -17.52 18.87 1.32
N TYR A 326 -16.63 18.52 2.24
CA TYR A 326 -15.40 17.78 1.93
C TYR A 326 -15.15 16.65 2.91
N ASP A 327 -14.53 15.59 2.40
CA ASP A 327 -13.96 14.51 3.19
C ASP A 327 -12.46 14.45 2.90
N LEU A 328 -11.67 14.85 3.90
CA LEU A 328 -10.22 15.05 3.78
C LEU A 328 -9.51 14.21 4.82
N ALA A 329 -8.20 14.09 4.70
CA ALA A 329 -7.39 13.50 5.74
C ALA A 329 -6.05 14.19 5.87
N HIS A 330 -5.45 14.07 7.05
CA HIS A 330 -4.04 14.34 7.27
C HIS A 330 -3.48 13.33 8.28
N ASP A 331 -2.16 13.29 8.39
CA ASP A 331 -1.43 12.65 9.48
C ASP A 331 -0.62 13.72 10.23
N LEU A 332 0.29 13.32 11.10
CA LEU A 332 1.19 14.25 11.79
C LEU A 332 2.53 14.40 11.06
N SER A 333 2.57 14.21 9.74
CA SER A 333 3.79 14.42 8.96
C SER A 333 4.05 15.89 8.62
N GLY A 334 5.32 16.20 8.33
CA GLY A 334 5.80 17.51 7.90
C GLY A 334 6.72 18.20 8.91
N LEU A 335 6.93 19.50 8.70
CA LEU A 335 7.92 20.30 9.41
C LEU A 335 7.31 21.62 9.87
N ALA A 336 7.59 22.00 11.12
CA ALA A 336 7.39 23.38 11.55
C ALA A 336 8.48 24.25 10.93
N ALA A 337 8.10 25.36 10.31
CA ALA A 337 9.00 26.22 9.57
C ALA A 337 8.85 27.68 10.01
N THR A 338 9.99 28.33 10.28
CA THR A 338 10.04 29.75 10.62
C THR A 338 11.15 30.41 9.82
N TRP A 339 10.84 31.49 9.13
CA TRP A 339 11.81 32.33 8.44
C TRP A 339 11.86 33.71 9.10
N LEU A 340 13.08 34.22 9.30
CA LEU A 340 13.33 35.57 9.80
C LEU A 340 14.23 36.30 8.80
N GLY A 341 13.72 37.41 8.26
CA GLY A 341 14.42 38.29 7.34
C GLY A 341 15.44 39.18 8.04
N ALA A 342 16.49 39.57 7.32
CA ALA A 342 17.47 40.54 7.82
C ALA A 342 16.86 41.94 8.04
N ASP A 343 15.70 42.20 7.43
CA ASP A 343 14.88 43.40 7.57
C ASP A 343 13.86 43.34 8.73
N GLY A 344 13.81 42.21 9.46
CA GLY A 344 12.86 41.98 10.55
C GLY A 344 11.50 41.42 10.10
N GLU A 345 11.27 41.22 8.79
CA GLU A 345 10.11 40.46 8.33
C GLU A 345 10.18 39.01 8.84
N ALA A 346 9.03 38.38 9.07
CA ALA A 346 8.98 37.00 9.51
C ALA A 346 7.86 36.22 8.82
N TRP A 347 8.09 34.93 8.62
CA TRP A 347 7.08 33.98 8.18
C TRP A 347 7.13 32.74 9.07
N THR A 348 5.97 32.23 9.45
CA THR A 348 5.85 30.96 10.19
C THR A 348 4.76 30.12 9.55
N GLY A 349 5.01 28.82 9.44
CA GLY A 349 4.06 27.88 8.89
C GLY A 349 4.55 26.45 8.97
N TRP A 350 4.04 25.65 8.05
CA TRP A 350 4.31 24.23 7.93
C TRP A 350 4.84 23.93 6.54
N LEU A 351 5.69 22.92 6.41
CA LEU A 351 6.07 22.35 5.11
C LEU A 351 5.78 20.85 5.08
N PRO A 352 5.34 20.33 3.92
CA PRO A 352 5.11 18.89 3.76
C PRO A 352 6.42 18.09 3.67
N HIS A 353 7.53 18.75 3.34
CA HIS A 353 8.82 18.10 3.09
C HIS A 353 9.97 19.13 3.15
N PRO A 354 11.19 18.77 3.58
CA PRO A 354 12.34 19.70 3.54
C PRO A 354 12.87 19.96 2.12
N ASP A 355 12.80 18.97 1.23
CA ASP A 355 13.18 19.15 -0.18
C ASP A 355 12.27 20.19 -0.85
N PHE A 356 12.86 21.25 -1.40
CA PHE A 356 12.10 22.38 -1.96
C PHE A 356 11.32 22.00 -3.22
N ALA A 357 11.77 21.05 -4.02
CA ALA A 357 10.99 20.58 -5.16
C ALA A 357 9.72 19.85 -4.69
N ALA A 358 9.86 19.00 -3.67
CA ALA A 358 8.72 18.32 -3.03
C ALA A 358 7.76 19.29 -2.34
N ALA A 359 8.29 20.21 -1.54
CA ALA A 359 7.49 21.20 -0.84
C ALA A 359 6.68 22.09 -1.78
N ARG A 360 7.30 22.55 -2.88
CA ARG A 360 6.63 23.37 -3.90
C ARG A 360 5.53 22.62 -4.62
N GLU A 361 5.79 21.39 -5.04
CA GLU A 361 4.81 20.60 -5.79
C GLU A 361 3.58 20.28 -4.93
N PHE A 362 3.79 19.83 -3.68
CA PHE A 362 2.68 19.46 -2.81
C PHE A 362 1.84 20.66 -2.35
N ALA A 363 2.47 21.81 -2.16
CA ALA A 363 1.82 23.05 -1.74
C ALA A 363 1.38 23.97 -2.90
N LYS A 364 1.46 23.49 -4.14
CA LYS A 364 1.04 24.23 -5.32
C LYS A 364 -0.41 24.72 -5.19
N ALA A 365 -0.63 26.01 -5.43
CA ALA A 365 -1.88 26.76 -5.23
C ALA A 365 -2.23 27.13 -3.78
N SER A 366 -1.30 26.96 -2.83
CA SER A 366 -1.46 27.49 -1.46
C SER A 366 -0.84 28.88 -1.32
N SER A 367 -1.66 29.90 -1.11
CA SER A 367 -1.21 31.30 -0.94
C SER A 367 -0.17 31.48 0.18
N ALA A 368 -0.34 30.74 1.28
CA ALA A 368 0.59 30.79 2.42
C ALA A 368 2.00 30.30 2.05
N HIS A 369 2.10 29.31 1.17
CA HIS A 369 3.38 28.76 0.71
C HIS A 369 3.95 29.58 -0.45
N ASP A 370 3.10 30.15 -1.31
CA ASP A 370 3.55 31.10 -2.34
C ASP A 370 4.27 32.30 -1.70
N LEU A 371 3.77 32.79 -0.56
CA LEU A 371 4.44 33.84 0.22
C LEU A 371 5.81 33.37 0.73
N LEU A 372 5.91 32.17 1.30
CA LEU A 372 7.20 31.61 1.71
C LEU A 372 8.20 31.60 0.55
N TRP A 373 7.79 31.16 -0.63
CA TRP A 373 8.70 31.10 -1.78
C TRP A 373 9.20 32.48 -2.22
N GLN A 374 8.41 33.53 -1.98
CA GLN A 374 8.81 34.93 -2.19
C GLN A 374 9.67 35.47 -1.05
N THR A 375 9.56 34.96 0.18
CA THR A 375 10.45 35.36 1.28
C THR A 375 11.81 34.69 1.19
N LEU A 376 11.90 33.44 0.73
CA LEU A 376 13.18 32.70 0.62
C LEU A 376 14.16 33.25 -0.42
N ILE A 377 13.74 34.19 -1.27
CA ILE A 377 14.64 34.94 -2.17
C ILE A 377 15.21 36.22 -1.53
N LYS A 378 14.80 36.56 -0.31
CA LYS A 378 15.33 37.68 0.48
C LYS A 378 16.43 37.22 1.45
N PRO A 379 17.35 38.11 1.86
CA PRO A 379 18.32 37.82 2.92
C PRO A 379 17.64 37.48 4.25
N GLY A 380 18.05 36.38 4.90
CA GLY A 380 17.43 35.92 6.13
C GLY A 380 17.87 34.52 6.55
N SER A 381 17.09 33.89 7.42
CA SER A 381 17.33 32.54 7.93
C SER A 381 16.03 31.76 8.02
N LEU A 382 15.96 30.59 7.36
CA LEU A 382 14.89 29.62 7.48
C LEU A 382 15.30 28.53 8.49
N VAL A 383 14.46 28.28 9.48
CA VAL A 383 14.60 27.18 10.45
C VAL A 383 13.47 26.19 10.24
N LEU A 384 13.82 24.93 10.00
CA LEU A 384 12.92 23.79 9.90
C LEU A 384 13.09 22.90 11.13
N ARG A 385 11.99 22.43 11.71
CA ARG A 385 11.98 21.50 12.85
C ARG A 385 11.01 20.35 12.60
N SER A 386 11.47 19.13 12.87
CA SER A 386 10.69 17.90 12.70
C SER A 386 11.35 16.76 13.50
N GLN A 387 10.75 15.58 13.45
CA GLN A 387 11.32 14.32 13.92
C GLN A 387 11.46 13.38 12.73
N LEU A 388 12.56 12.64 12.68
CA LEU A 388 12.92 11.79 11.57
C LEU A 388 12.75 10.32 11.95
N ASP A 389 11.92 9.59 11.19
CA ASP A 389 11.82 8.14 11.26
C ASP A 389 12.71 7.51 10.19
N LEU A 390 13.76 6.80 10.62
CA LEU A 390 14.71 6.09 9.75
C LEU A 390 14.66 4.58 9.93
N TRP A 391 13.66 4.07 10.65
CA TRP A 391 13.53 2.63 10.84
C TRP A 391 13.07 1.97 9.54
N GLN A 392 13.75 0.87 9.15
CA GLN A 392 13.36 0.03 8.01
C GLN A 392 13.24 0.86 6.70
N MET A 393 14.38 1.33 6.20
CA MET A 393 14.44 2.14 4.96
C MET A 393 14.51 1.26 3.72
N LEU A 394 15.42 0.26 3.71
CA LEU A 394 15.51 -0.79 2.68
C LEU A 394 15.29 -2.20 3.26
N ILE A 395 14.76 -2.28 4.48
CA ILE A 395 14.25 -3.52 5.06
C ILE A 395 12.72 -3.41 5.03
N PRO A 396 12.01 -4.28 4.30
CA PRO A 396 10.56 -4.28 4.31
C PRO A 396 10.01 -4.63 5.71
N ALA A 397 8.84 -4.10 6.02
CA ALA A 397 8.15 -4.39 7.28
C ALA A 397 7.80 -5.88 7.38
N THR A 398 7.81 -6.41 8.60
CA THR A 398 7.32 -7.76 8.86
C THR A 398 5.80 -7.73 8.92
N GLN A 399 5.14 -8.64 8.21
CA GLN A 399 3.68 -8.79 8.25
C GLN A 399 3.20 -9.01 9.68
N PRO A 400 2.09 -8.37 10.11
CA PRO A 400 1.52 -8.60 11.43
C PRO A 400 1.25 -10.09 11.69
N GLY A 401 1.75 -10.60 12.82
CA GLY A 401 1.63 -12.01 13.18
C GLY A 401 2.59 -12.96 12.45
N SER A 402 3.43 -12.47 11.55
CA SER A 402 4.46 -13.28 10.88
C SER A 402 5.82 -13.17 11.57
N ARG A 403 6.70 -14.13 11.29
CA ARG A 403 8.10 -14.11 11.73
C ARG A 403 9.01 -14.43 10.57
N LEU A 404 10.15 -13.75 10.54
CA LEU A 404 11.21 -14.07 9.59
C LEU A 404 11.94 -15.31 10.06
N ASP A 405 12.36 -16.13 9.10
CA ASP A 405 13.25 -17.28 9.30
C ASP A 405 14.74 -16.87 9.36
N PHE A 406 15.03 -15.57 9.25
CA PHE A 406 16.35 -14.98 9.43
C PHE A 406 16.27 -13.70 10.26
N THR A 407 17.40 -13.26 10.81
CA THR A 407 17.54 -11.96 11.47
C THR A 407 18.03 -10.94 10.44
N PRO A 408 17.27 -9.87 10.14
CA PRO A 408 17.73 -8.82 9.25
C PRO A 408 19.00 -8.14 9.80
N GLU A 409 19.97 -7.91 8.94
CA GLU A 409 21.15 -7.12 9.29
C GLU A 409 20.72 -5.67 9.60
N PRO A 410 21.21 -5.06 10.69
CA PRO A 410 20.89 -3.67 11.00
C PRO A 410 21.30 -2.71 9.90
N GLU A 411 20.42 -1.76 9.56
CA GLU A 411 20.77 -0.71 8.60
C GLU A 411 21.60 0.38 9.26
N THR A 412 22.59 0.91 8.54
CA THR A 412 23.12 2.24 8.83
C THR A 412 22.60 3.17 7.75
N VAL A 413 21.88 4.22 8.16
CA VAL A 413 21.20 5.15 7.25
C VAL A 413 21.91 6.49 7.31
N THR A 414 22.23 7.04 6.14
CA THR A 414 22.77 8.39 6.01
C THR A 414 21.80 9.26 5.23
N VAL A 415 21.32 10.34 5.84
CA VAL A 415 20.51 11.38 5.20
C VAL A 415 21.42 12.55 4.84
N THR A 416 21.40 12.96 3.58
CA THR A 416 22.18 14.08 3.06
C THR A 416 21.27 15.23 2.69
N PHE A 417 21.59 16.41 3.23
CA PHE A 417 20.93 17.68 2.90
C PHE A 417 21.88 18.51 2.04
N ARG A 418 21.39 19.05 0.91
CA ARG A 418 22.18 19.92 0.02
C ARG A 418 21.43 21.19 -0.34
N SER A 419 22.09 22.35 -0.29
CA SER A 419 21.51 23.65 -0.65
C SER A 419 22.50 24.51 -1.41
N ASP A 420 21.97 25.50 -2.13
CA ASP A 420 22.74 26.63 -2.67
C ASP A 420 23.01 27.72 -1.61
N GLY A 421 22.30 27.68 -0.48
CA GLY A 421 22.57 28.49 0.71
C GLY A 421 23.38 27.74 1.76
N ARG A 422 23.95 28.47 2.72
CA ARG A 422 24.64 27.87 3.86
C ARG A 422 23.63 27.16 4.76
N LEU A 423 23.86 25.89 5.08
CA LEU A 423 23.00 25.08 5.94
C LEU A 423 23.75 24.52 7.14
N ALA A 424 23.01 24.31 8.23
CA ALA A 424 23.45 23.58 9.41
C ALA A 424 22.32 22.65 9.86
N VAL A 425 22.68 21.42 10.22
CA VAL A 425 21.74 20.39 10.71
C VAL A 425 22.15 20.01 12.12
N ASP A 426 21.17 19.93 13.01
CA ASP A 426 21.32 19.37 14.34
C ASP A 426 20.30 18.24 14.52
N SER A 427 20.73 17.12 15.09
CA SER A 427 19.87 16.00 15.43
C SER A 427 20.49 15.17 16.55
N PRO A 428 20.05 15.40 17.81
CA PRO A 428 20.53 14.62 18.95
C PRO A 428 20.34 13.12 18.72
N GLY A 429 21.37 12.32 19.02
CA GLY A 429 21.38 10.88 18.79
C GLY A 429 21.84 10.45 17.40
N SER A 430 22.20 11.40 16.53
CA SER A 430 22.80 11.13 15.21
C SER A 430 24.25 11.58 15.13
N ARG A 431 25.06 10.96 14.26
CA ARG A 431 26.36 11.49 13.86
C ARG A 431 26.16 12.52 12.76
N ILE A 432 26.53 13.77 13.03
CA ILE A 432 26.47 14.87 12.05
C ILE A 432 27.86 15.13 11.46
N GLU A 433 27.91 15.25 10.14
CA GLU A 433 29.12 15.60 9.39
C GLU A 433 28.81 16.78 8.46
N ARG A 434 29.50 17.91 8.66
CA ARG A 434 29.43 19.06 7.75
C ARG A 434 30.46 18.85 6.65
N ILE A 435 29.98 18.66 5.42
CA ILE A 435 30.83 18.41 4.25
C ILE A 435 31.37 19.74 3.70
N ASN A 436 30.49 20.74 3.60
CA ASN A 436 30.83 22.12 3.24
C ASN A 436 29.71 23.07 3.73
N ASP A 437 29.69 24.32 3.26
CA ASP A 437 28.67 25.29 3.67
C ASP A 437 27.26 24.89 3.26
N GLY A 438 27.09 24.25 2.10
CA GLY A 438 25.79 23.86 1.55
C GLY A 438 25.47 22.37 1.66
N GLU A 439 26.29 21.54 2.32
CA GLU A 439 26.04 20.10 2.46
C GLU A 439 26.35 19.61 3.88
N SER A 440 25.38 18.90 4.47
CA SER A 440 25.54 18.20 5.75
C SER A 440 24.93 16.81 5.67
N ARG A 441 25.55 15.87 6.39
CA ARG A 441 25.11 14.48 6.49
C ARG A 441 24.76 14.14 7.93
N LEU A 442 23.65 13.44 8.07
CA LEU A 442 23.17 12.86 9.31
C LEU A 442 23.26 11.34 9.16
N THR A 443 23.97 10.66 10.06
CA THR A 443 24.12 9.20 10.02
C THR A 443 23.64 8.56 11.32
N VAL A 444 22.87 7.49 11.18
CA VAL A 444 22.27 6.72 12.28
C VAL A 444 22.56 5.25 12.05
N VAL A 445 23.09 4.59 13.07
CA VAL A 445 23.38 3.16 13.06
C VAL A 445 22.25 2.42 13.75
N ALA A 446 21.72 1.38 13.11
CA ALA A 446 20.67 0.52 13.63
C ALA A 446 19.45 1.29 14.17
N PRO A 447 18.78 2.13 13.36
CA PRO A 447 17.56 2.81 13.78
C PRO A 447 16.52 1.78 14.23
N ARG A 448 15.76 2.11 15.27
CA ARG A 448 14.77 1.21 15.89
C ARG A 448 13.36 1.73 15.69
N GLU A 449 12.41 0.80 15.73
CA GLU A 449 10.98 1.13 15.69
C GLU A 449 10.63 2.16 16.76
N ASN A 450 9.83 3.16 16.39
CA ASN A 450 9.39 4.26 17.26
C ASN A 450 10.52 5.09 17.90
N GLN A 451 11.78 4.91 17.48
CA GLN A 451 12.90 5.78 17.84
C GLN A 451 13.02 6.90 16.82
N TRP A 452 12.14 7.89 16.92
CA TRP A 452 12.21 9.07 16.07
C TRP A 452 13.26 10.04 16.58
N LEU A 453 13.98 10.64 15.64
CA LEU A 453 15.11 11.52 15.93
C LEU A 453 14.68 12.96 15.74
N PRO A 454 14.58 13.79 16.79
CA PRO A 454 14.40 15.22 16.63
C PRO A 454 15.50 15.76 15.72
N PHE A 455 15.13 16.60 14.76
CA PHE A 455 16.11 17.34 13.98
C PHE A 455 15.66 18.77 13.72
N SER A 456 16.66 19.64 13.59
CA SER A 456 16.50 20.99 13.12
C SER A 456 17.46 21.29 11.99
N LEU A 457 17.00 22.06 11.00
CA LEU A 457 17.81 22.54 9.89
C LEU A 457 17.71 24.06 9.84
N THR A 458 18.85 24.74 9.86
CA THR A 458 18.94 26.18 9.64
C THR A 458 19.55 26.43 8.27
N LEU A 459 18.90 27.24 7.44
CA LEU A 459 19.32 27.60 6.09
C LEU A 459 19.38 29.11 5.95
N THR A 460 20.56 29.64 5.60
CA THR A 460 20.72 31.05 5.23
C THR A 460 20.06 31.31 3.88
N THR A 461 19.20 32.33 3.81
CA THR A 461 18.56 32.79 2.56
C THR A 461 19.24 34.08 2.08
N PRO A 462 19.24 34.39 0.76
CA PRO A 462 18.48 33.75 -0.31
C PRO A 462 18.94 32.33 -0.64
N ALA A 463 17.99 31.41 -0.77
CA ALA A 463 18.26 30.03 -1.17
C ALA A 463 17.14 29.54 -2.09
N ARG A 464 17.50 28.99 -3.25
CA ARG A 464 16.53 28.49 -4.23
C ARG A 464 16.35 26.99 -4.14
N LYS A 465 17.28 26.30 -3.48
CA LYS A 465 17.36 24.85 -3.48
C LYS A 465 17.62 24.31 -2.09
N LEU A 466 16.92 23.24 -1.74
CA LEU A 466 17.24 22.35 -0.64
C LEU A 466 16.84 20.95 -1.11
N ASP A 467 17.80 20.06 -1.31
CA ASP A 467 17.59 18.67 -1.68
C ASP A 467 17.79 17.79 -0.44
N VAL A 468 17.02 16.70 -0.36
CA VAL A 468 17.20 15.67 0.66
C VAL A 468 17.19 14.28 0.03
N ALA A 469 18.16 13.47 0.39
CA ALA A 469 18.26 12.08 -0.05
C ALA A 469 18.78 11.19 1.09
N TYR A 470 18.47 9.90 1.03
CA TYR A 470 19.07 8.91 1.92
C TYR A 470 19.85 7.84 1.15
N THR A 471 20.84 7.27 1.81
CA THR A 471 21.57 6.06 1.41
C THR A 471 21.64 5.12 2.61
N THR A 472 21.94 3.85 2.37
CA THR A 472 22.27 2.92 3.47
C THR A 472 23.63 2.27 3.22
N THR A 473 24.22 1.66 4.25
CA THR A 473 25.43 0.84 4.06
C THR A 473 25.20 -0.37 3.16
N ARG A 474 23.96 -0.81 2.99
CA ARG A 474 23.59 -1.88 2.06
C ARG A 474 23.63 -1.40 0.61
N ASP A 475 23.28 -0.14 0.37
CA ASP A 475 23.22 0.42 -0.97
C ASP A 475 23.54 1.93 -0.98
N PRO A 476 24.64 2.34 -1.63
CA PRO A 476 25.06 3.73 -1.68
C PRO A 476 24.25 4.59 -2.67
N ARG A 477 23.31 4.01 -3.43
CA ARG A 477 22.48 4.75 -4.38
C ARG A 477 21.53 5.70 -3.61
N PRO A 478 21.55 7.02 -3.91
CA PRO A 478 20.69 7.97 -3.23
C PRO A 478 19.23 7.73 -3.61
N ARG A 479 18.34 7.84 -2.62
CA ARG A 479 16.89 7.72 -2.79
C ARG A 479 16.16 8.90 -2.17
N ALA A 480 15.03 9.25 -2.76
CA ALA A 480 14.09 10.19 -2.18
C ALA A 480 13.52 9.63 -0.87
N ILE A 481 13.32 10.50 0.11
CA ILE A 481 12.72 10.15 1.40
C ILE A 481 11.24 10.53 1.39
N GLY A 482 10.37 9.61 1.81
CA GLY A 482 8.91 9.81 1.78
C GLY A 482 8.44 10.84 2.82
N THR A 483 7.31 11.52 2.56
CA THR A 483 6.74 12.54 3.47
C THR A 483 6.49 12.00 4.87
N ARG A 484 6.05 10.73 4.97
CA ARG A 484 5.71 10.06 6.23
C ARG A 484 6.91 9.81 7.16
N ARG A 485 8.14 10.03 6.69
CA ARG A 485 9.36 9.92 7.50
C ARG A 485 9.70 11.21 8.25
N PHE A 486 9.05 12.32 7.93
CA PHE A 486 9.16 13.59 8.64
C PHE A 486 7.90 13.79 9.46
N LEU A 487 8.04 13.83 10.78
CA LEU A 487 6.94 13.94 11.72
C LEU A 487 7.00 15.30 12.43
N MET A 488 5.85 15.85 12.77
CA MET A 488 5.78 17.11 13.50
C MET A 488 6.53 17.02 14.83
N PRO A 489 7.15 18.12 15.33
CA PRO A 489 7.91 18.09 16.59
C PRO A 489 7.13 17.60 17.82
N PHE A 490 5.80 17.76 17.82
CA PHE A 490 4.92 17.32 18.90
C PHE A 490 4.39 15.89 18.70
N ALA A 491 4.64 15.27 17.55
CA ALA A 491 4.15 13.92 17.29
C ALA A 491 4.80 12.91 18.25
N GLN A 492 4.02 11.92 18.67
CA GLN A 492 4.43 10.84 19.56
C GLN A 492 4.04 9.52 18.90
N PRO A 493 4.84 8.45 19.07
CA PRO A 493 4.45 7.11 18.65
C PRO A 493 3.07 6.76 19.20
N ALA A 494 2.18 6.27 18.34
CA ALA A 494 0.91 5.73 18.79
C ALA A 494 1.16 4.50 19.67
N LYS A 495 0.39 4.32 20.75
CA LYS A 495 0.45 3.08 21.54
C LYS A 495 0.06 1.90 20.63
N ASN A 496 0.87 0.84 20.64
CA ASN A 496 0.55 -0.38 19.91
C ASN A 496 -0.66 -1.05 20.58
N GLU A 497 -1.81 -1.03 19.93
CA GLU A 497 -3.01 -1.79 20.29
C GLU A 497 -3.05 -3.13 19.54
N ASP A 498 -1.89 -3.69 19.18
CA ASP A 498 -1.79 -5.02 18.58
C ASP A 498 -2.07 -6.08 19.67
N GLU A 499 -3.33 -6.21 20.07
CA GLU A 499 -3.79 -7.36 20.83
C GLU A 499 -3.79 -8.58 19.90
N ALA A 500 -3.34 -9.72 20.44
CA ALA A 500 -3.39 -10.99 19.74
C ALA A 500 -4.82 -11.25 19.23
N ARG A 501 -4.93 -11.66 17.96
CA ARG A 501 -6.20 -11.99 17.32
C ARG A 501 -6.98 -13.03 18.14
N VAL A 502 -8.00 -12.58 18.89
CA VAL A 502 -8.93 -13.47 19.61
C VAL A 502 -10.03 -13.91 18.63
N ILE A 503 -10.26 -15.21 18.52
CA ILE A 503 -11.35 -15.80 17.73
C ILE A 503 -12.28 -16.54 18.71
N PRO A 504 -13.39 -15.90 19.15
CA PRO A 504 -14.26 -16.47 20.19
C PRO A 504 -14.84 -17.84 19.85
N GLU A 505 -15.15 -18.09 18.58
CA GLU A 505 -15.83 -19.30 18.10
C GLU A 505 -14.96 -20.57 18.24
N ILE A 506 -13.65 -20.41 18.27
CA ILE A 506 -12.69 -21.53 18.44
C ILE A 506 -12.14 -21.62 19.86
N ALA A 507 -12.68 -20.84 20.80
CA ALA A 507 -12.25 -20.87 22.19
C ALA A 507 -12.40 -22.29 22.77
N GLY A 508 -11.31 -22.79 23.36
CA GLY A 508 -11.25 -24.16 23.91
C GLY A 508 -11.14 -25.27 22.86
N GLY A 509 -10.93 -24.94 21.58
CA GLY A 509 -10.65 -25.94 20.55
C GLY A 509 -9.24 -26.53 20.66
N ASN A 510 -9.09 -27.79 20.22
CA ASN A 510 -7.85 -28.53 20.30
C ASN A 510 -7.15 -28.61 18.93
N TRP A 511 -5.95 -28.02 18.86
CA TRP A 511 -5.17 -27.92 17.63
C TRP A 511 -4.77 -29.28 17.03
N GLU A 512 -4.33 -30.24 17.85
CA GLU A 512 -3.94 -31.58 17.36
C GLU A 512 -5.15 -32.42 16.95
N ALA A 513 -6.28 -32.28 17.66
CA ALA A 513 -7.53 -32.91 17.25
C ALA A 513 -8.01 -32.34 15.90
N GLY A 514 -7.90 -31.03 15.71
CA GLY A 514 -8.18 -30.37 14.44
C GLY A 514 -7.30 -30.87 13.29
N ARG A 515 -6.01 -31.10 13.56
CA ARG A 515 -5.08 -31.71 12.60
C ARG A 515 -5.52 -33.12 12.20
N ALA A 516 -5.99 -33.92 13.14
CA ALA A 516 -6.53 -35.24 12.85
C ALA A 516 -7.82 -35.17 11.99
N VAL A 517 -8.71 -34.21 12.27
CA VAL A 517 -9.93 -33.97 11.47
C VAL A 517 -9.57 -33.55 10.04
N PHE A 518 -8.61 -32.63 9.88
CA PHE A 518 -8.12 -32.16 8.58
C PHE A 518 -7.59 -33.30 7.69
N LYS A 519 -6.81 -34.22 8.28
CA LYS A 519 -6.22 -35.37 7.57
C LYS A 519 -7.20 -36.53 7.37
N GLY A 520 -8.19 -36.64 8.23
CA GLY A 520 -9.14 -37.74 8.25
C GLY A 520 -10.51 -37.31 7.72
N LYS A 521 -11.45 -37.11 8.66
CA LYS A 521 -12.88 -37.01 8.39
C LYS A 521 -13.28 -35.85 7.47
N ALA A 522 -12.59 -34.70 7.56
CA ALA A 522 -12.85 -33.56 6.69
C ALA A 522 -12.21 -33.70 5.30
N ALA A 523 -11.33 -34.69 5.11
CA ALA A 523 -10.65 -35.01 3.86
C ALA A 523 -9.89 -33.82 3.19
N CYS A 524 -9.64 -32.74 3.94
CA CYS A 524 -9.02 -31.53 3.41
C CYS A 524 -7.63 -31.82 2.83
N ALA A 525 -6.87 -32.73 3.46
CA ALA A 525 -5.53 -33.10 3.03
C ALA A 525 -5.46 -33.84 1.67
N ILE A 526 -6.59 -34.30 1.12
CA ILE A 526 -6.67 -34.95 -0.21
C ILE A 526 -6.48 -33.94 -1.34
N CYS A 527 -6.79 -32.68 -1.08
CA CYS A 527 -6.66 -31.62 -2.08
C CYS A 527 -5.76 -30.47 -1.60
N HIS A 528 -5.66 -30.22 -0.29
CA HIS A 528 -4.96 -29.08 0.25
C HIS A 528 -3.70 -29.48 0.99
N GLN A 529 -2.67 -28.65 0.82
CA GLN A 529 -1.48 -28.67 1.65
C GLN A 529 -1.64 -27.61 2.73
N LEU A 530 -1.27 -27.96 3.96
CA LEU A 530 -1.22 -27.06 5.11
C LEU A 530 0.06 -27.35 5.89
N ARG A 531 0.98 -26.38 5.93
CA ARG A 531 2.25 -26.46 6.67
C ARG A 531 3.08 -27.69 6.29
N GLY A 532 3.09 -28.01 4.99
CA GLY A 532 3.79 -29.16 4.43
C GLY A 532 3.05 -30.50 4.51
N ASP A 533 1.91 -30.57 5.21
CA ASP A 533 1.06 -31.77 5.27
C ASP A 533 -0.05 -31.72 4.20
N GLY A 534 -0.21 -32.77 3.39
CA GLY A 534 -1.25 -32.87 2.34
C GLY A 534 -0.71 -32.79 0.91
N VAL A 535 -1.56 -32.44 -0.06
CA VAL A 535 -1.20 -32.33 -1.49
C VAL A 535 -1.67 -31.00 -2.08
N LEU A 536 -1.11 -30.58 -3.22
CA LEU A 536 -1.38 -29.28 -3.83
C LEU A 536 -2.29 -29.43 -5.06
N VAL A 537 -3.58 -29.73 -4.83
CA VAL A 537 -4.63 -29.73 -5.88
C VAL A 537 -5.50 -28.49 -5.74
N GLY A 538 -5.92 -28.18 -4.51
CA GLY A 538 -6.49 -26.91 -4.12
C GLY A 538 -5.42 -25.97 -3.56
N PRO A 539 -5.80 -24.75 -3.12
CA PRO A 539 -4.86 -23.77 -2.59
C PRO A 539 -4.14 -24.29 -1.35
N GLU A 540 -2.90 -23.86 -1.18
CA GLU A 540 -2.15 -24.06 0.07
C GLU A 540 -2.79 -23.22 1.19
N LEU A 541 -3.01 -23.85 2.35
CA LEU A 541 -3.86 -23.31 3.42
C LEU A 541 -3.08 -22.73 4.61
N SER A 542 -1.75 -22.68 4.58
CA SER A 542 -0.95 -22.12 5.69
C SER A 542 -1.31 -20.69 6.01
N ASN A 543 -1.79 -19.93 5.02
CA ASN A 543 -2.25 -18.56 5.18
C ASN A 543 -3.65 -18.44 5.83
N LEU A 544 -4.37 -19.54 6.09
CA LEU A 544 -5.68 -19.50 6.76
C LEU A 544 -5.62 -18.91 8.17
N ILE A 545 -4.45 -18.92 8.83
CA ILE A 545 -4.25 -18.23 10.12
C ILE A 545 -4.52 -16.72 10.06
N HIS A 546 -4.54 -16.16 8.84
CA HIS A 546 -4.86 -14.77 8.55
C HIS A 546 -6.26 -14.58 7.94
N ARG A 547 -7.11 -15.62 7.91
CA ARG A 547 -8.51 -15.56 7.42
C ARG A 547 -9.50 -15.70 8.56
N ASP A 548 -10.69 -15.09 8.44
CA ASP A 548 -11.68 -15.09 9.52
C ASP A 548 -12.50 -16.38 9.60
N TYR A 549 -13.02 -16.67 10.79
CA TYR A 549 -13.78 -17.88 11.06
C TYR A 549 -14.97 -18.04 10.11
N VAL A 550 -15.75 -16.98 9.91
CA VAL A 550 -16.96 -17.03 9.08
C VAL A 550 -16.61 -17.27 7.61
N SER A 551 -15.57 -16.64 7.10
CA SER A 551 -15.15 -16.86 5.71
C SER A 551 -14.59 -18.24 5.47
N VAL A 552 -13.74 -18.76 6.35
CA VAL A 552 -13.21 -20.13 6.21
C VAL A 552 -14.33 -21.15 6.37
N LEU A 553 -15.26 -20.93 7.30
CA LEU A 553 -16.45 -21.77 7.44
C LEU A 553 -17.32 -21.71 6.18
N LYS A 554 -17.49 -20.53 5.58
CA LYS A 554 -18.24 -20.38 4.33
C LYS A 554 -17.58 -21.13 3.18
N ASP A 555 -16.25 -21.05 3.05
CA ASP A 555 -15.54 -21.80 2.00
C ASP A 555 -15.67 -23.33 2.21
N ILE A 556 -15.76 -23.79 3.47
CA ILE A 556 -15.99 -25.19 3.80
C ILE A 556 -17.44 -25.62 3.52
N ALA A 557 -18.42 -24.77 3.85
CA ALA A 557 -19.84 -25.07 3.73
C ALA A 557 -20.38 -24.89 2.30
N GLU A 558 -19.87 -23.87 1.59
CA GLU A 558 -20.33 -23.39 0.29
C GLU A 558 -19.14 -23.17 -0.68
N PRO A 559 -18.38 -24.22 -1.05
CA PRO A 559 -17.17 -24.08 -1.87
C PRO A 559 -17.41 -23.50 -3.28
N ASN A 560 -18.65 -23.50 -3.76
CA ASN A 560 -19.05 -22.89 -5.04
C ASN A 560 -19.32 -21.37 -4.93
N ALA A 561 -19.39 -20.81 -3.73
CA ALA A 561 -19.65 -19.38 -3.53
C ALA A 561 -18.48 -18.49 -3.99
N SER A 562 -17.26 -19.03 -4.01
CA SER A 562 -16.06 -18.38 -4.52
C SER A 562 -15.01 -19.42 -4.89
N ILE A 563 -14.56 -19.43 -6.14
CA ILE A 563 -13.51 -20.34 -6.62
C ILE A 563 -12.21 -19.55 -6.68
N ASN A 564 -11.18 -20.02 -5.97
CA ASN A 564 -9.86 -19.39 -6.01
C ASN A 564 -9.27 -19.52 -7.44
N PRO A 565 -8.79 -18.42 -8.08
CA PRO A 565 -8.23 -18.44 -9.43
C PRO A 565 -7.11 -19.48 -9.64
N ASP A 566 -6.30 -19.74 -8.61
CA ASP A 566 -5.20 -20.72 -8.67
C ASP A 566 -5.68 -22.18 -8.56
N ALA A 567 -6.94 -22.39 -8.18
CA ALA A 567 -7.54 -23.71 -7.97
C ALA A 567 -8.81 -23.93 -8.80
N VAL A 568 -8.96 -23.18 -9.90
CA VAL A 568 -10.00 -23.45 -10.90
C VAL A 568 -9.77 -24.86 -11.46
N GLY A 569 -10.79 -25.70 -11.38
CA GLY A 569 -10.78 -27.00 -12.02
C GLY A 569 -10.88 -26.85 -13.53
N TYR A 570 -10.16 -27.67 -14.28
CA TYR A 570 -10.21 -27.75 -15.72
C TYR A 570 -10.57 -29.16 -16.17
N VAL A 571 -11.39 -29.25 -17.21
CA VAL A 571 -11.60 -30.49 -17.96
C VAL A 571 -10.72 -30.40 -19.21
N VAL A 572 -9.78 -31.33 -19.33
CA VAL A 572 -8.86 -31.44 -20.47
C VAL A 572 -9.26 -32.64 -21.31
N THR A 573 -9.69 -32.39 -22.54
CA THR A 573 -10.08 -33.44 -23.49
C THR A 573 -8.92 -33.75 -24.42
N LEU A 574 -8.53 -35.02 -24.48
CA LEU A 574 -7.40 -35.51 -25.27
C LEU A 574 -7.86 -36.09 -26.62
N LYS A 575 -6.91 -36.18 -27.57
CA LYS A 575 -7.14 -36.74 -28.92
C LYS A 575 -7.51 -38.22 -28.94
N ASN A 576 -7.22 -38.94 -27.86
CA ASN A 576 -7.65 -40.32 -27.65
C ASN A 576 -9.03 -40.42 -26.97
N GLU A 577 -9.79 -39.30 -26.93
CA GLU A 577 -11.12 -39.19 -26.33
C GLU A 577 -11.15 -39.30 -24.79
N GLU A 578 -9.99 -39.38 -24.13
CA GLU A 578 -9.92 -39.34 -22.66
C GLU A 578 -10.10 -37.91 -22.14
N SER A 579 -10.81 -37.79 -21.01
CA SER A 579 -10.97 -36.52 -20.29
C SER A 579 -10.26 -36.58 -18.94
N ILE A 580 -9.42 -35.57 -18.66
CA ILE A 580 -8.73 -35.43 -17.39
C ILE A 580 -9.26 -34.19 -16.67
N THR A 581 -9.72 -34.37 -15.44
CA THR A 581 -10.22 -33.26 -14.61
C THR A 581 -9.26 -32.98 -13.47
N GLY A 582 -8.86 -31.72 -13.32
CA GLY A 582 -7.99 -31.30 -12.22
C GLY A 582 -7.58 -29.83 -12.30
N THR A 583 -6.72 -29.41 -11.37
CA THR A 583 -6.21 -28.04 -11.29
C THR A 583 -4.95 -27.89 -12.13
N ARG A 584 -4.80 -26.76 -12.83
CA ARG A 584 -3.58 -26.46 -13.60
C ARG A 584 -2.44 -26.06 -12.67
N LEU A 585 -1.37 -26.86 -12.62
CA LEU A 585 -0.17 -26.53 -11.83
C LEU A 585 0.81 -25.67 -12.60
N SER A 586 1.07 -26.04 -13.85
CA SER A 586 2.01 -25.33 -14.70
C SER A 586 1.67 -25.53 -16.18
N GLU A 587 2.11 -24.60 -17.01
CA GLU A 587 1.90 -24.66 -18.44
C GLU A 587 3.07 -24.00 -19.16
N THR A 588 3.60 -24.70 -20.16
CA THR A 588 4.66 -24.23 -21.06
C THR A 588 4.13 -24.16 -22.49
N ALA A 589 5.03 -23.90 -23.46
CA ALA A 589 4.66 -23.94 -24.87
C ALA A 589 4.24 -25.35 -25.33
N ASP A 590 4.79 -26.40 -24.71
CA ASP A 590 4.63 -27.78 -25.18
C ASP A 590 3.90 -28.70 -24.20
N GLU A 591 3.87 -28.35 -22.92
CA GLU A 591 3.37 -29.21 -21.83
C GLU A 591 2.38 -28.47 -20.92
N LEU A 592 1.38 -29.21 -20.44
CA LEU A 592 0.42 -28.82 -19.42
C LEU A 592 0.48 -29.82 -18.26
N GLU A 593 0.63 -29.33 -17.04
CA GLU A 593 0.56 -30.16 -15.83
C GLU A 593 -0.78 -29.97 -15.12
N ILE A 594 -1.51 -31.08 -14.94
CA ILE A 594 -2.78 -31.12 -14.23
C ILE A 594 -2.63 -31.94 -12.95
N ALA A 595 -2.97 -31.33 -11.81
CA ALA A 595 -3.13 -32.01 -10.53
C ALA A 595 -4.56 -32.51 -10.37
N GLN A 596 -4.72 -33.82 -10.28
CA GLN A 596 -6.00 -34.49 -10.06
C GLN A 596 -6.23 -34.67 -8.56
N VAL A 597 -7.51 -34.82 -8.18
CA VAL A 597 -7.91 -35.13 -6.78
C VAL A 597 -7.07 -36.29 -6.23
N GLY A 598 -6.54 -36.13 -5.02
CA GLY A 598 -5.60 -37.09 -4.41
C GLY A 598 -4.12 -36.83 -4.73
N GLY A 599 -3.80 -35.80 -5.51
CA GLY A 599 -2.44 -35.30 -5.72
C GLY A 599 -1.67 -35.96 -6.87
N THR A 600 -2.34 -36.74 -7.72
CA THR A 600 -1.71 -37.28 -8.95
C THR A 600 -1.48 -36.14 -9.93
N VAL A 601 -0.23 -35.94 -10.36
CA VAL A 601 0.12 -34.92 -11.35
C VAL A 601 0.35 -35.59 -12.69
N THR A 602 -0.45 -35.22 -13.69
CA THR A 602 -0.34 -35.72 -15.05
C THR A 602 0.25 -34.65 -15.96
N LYS A 603 1.34 -34.99 -16.64
CA LYS A 603 2.01 -34.16 -17.66
C LYS A 603 1.43 -34.50 -19.03
N LEU A 604 0.81 -33.52 -19.67
CA LEU A 604 0.13 -33.66 -20.96
C LEU A 604 0.86 -32.85 -22.03
N LYS A 605 1.21 -33.48 -23.14
CA LYS A 605 1.71 -32.76 -24.31
C LYS A 605 0.57 -31.98 -24.94
N LYS A 606 0.75 -30.68 -25.18
CA LYS A 606 -0.27 -29.84 -25.83
C LYS A 606 -0.70 -30.36 -27.20
N SER A 607 0.20 -31.03 -27.93
CA SER A 607 -0.12 -31.66 -29.20
C SER A 607 -1.15 -32.80 -29.10
N GLN A 608 -1.40 -33.33 -27.90
CA GLN A 608 -2.39 -34.37 -27.62
C GLN A 608 -3.71 -33.81 -27.07
N ILE A 609 -3.78 -32.53 -26.76
CA ILE A 609 -4.97 -31.87 -26.21
C ILE A 609 -5.85 -31.38 -27.37
N ILE A 610 -7.15 -31.68 -27.31
CA ILE A 610 -8.17 -31.09 -28.17
C ILE A 610 -8.62 -29.77 -27.56
N GLU A 611 -8.99 -29.81 -26.28
CA GLU A 611 -9.65 -28.69 -25.62
C GLU A 611 -9.34 -28.68 -24.12
N THR A 612 -9.43 -27.51 -23.49
CA THR A 612 -9.30 -27.33 -22.05
C THR A 612 -10.31 -26.30 -21.58
N GLU A 613 -11.32 -26.75 -20.84
CA GLU A 613 -12.42 -25.91 -20.38
C GLU A 613 -12.35 -25.68 -18.87
N PRO A 614 -12.48 -24.42 -18.40
CA PRO A 614 -12.61 -24.14 -16.97
C PRO A 614 -13.97 -24.60 -16.45
N MET A 615 -13.99 -25.21 -15.27
CA MET A 615 -15.20 -25.61 -14.58
C MET A 615 -15.87 -24.40 -13.93
N SER A 616 -17.21 -24.36 -13.97
CA SER A 616 -18.01 -23.35 -13.28
C SER A 616 -18.32 -23.69 -11.82
N ILE A 617 -17.85 -24.86 -11.35
CA ILE A 617 -18.03 -25.36 -10.00
C ILE A 617 -16.67 -25.79 -9.43
N SER A 618 -16.54 -25.70 -8.11
CA SER A 618 -15.35 -26.08 -7.37
C SER A 618 -15.10 -27.59 -7.42
N LEU A 619 -13.82 -27.98 -7.40
CA LEU A 619 -13.42 -29.37 -7.16
C LEU A 619 -13.61 -29.80 -5.70
N MET A 620 -13.81 -28.83 -4.79
CA MET A 620 -14.08 -29.08 -3.39
C MET A 620 -15.55 -29.53 -3.19
N PRO A 621 -15.79 -30.68 -2.52
CA PRO A 621 -17.15 -31.16 -2.27
C PRO A 621 -17.97 -30.22 -1.39
N GLU A 622 -19.27 -30.06 -1.68
CA GLU A 622 -20.20 -29.33 -0.81
C GLU A 622 -20.54 -30.12 0.47
N GLY A 623 -20.90 -29.40 1.55
CA GLY A 623 -21.43 -29.99 2.78
C GLY A 623 -20.39 -30.69 3.66
N LEU A 624 -19.11 -30.33 3.53
CA LEU A 624 -18.03 -30.87 4.37
C LEU A 624 -18.20 -30.50 5.85
N ASP A 625 -18.75 -29.34 6.14
CA ASP A 625 -19.11 -28.89 7.49
C ASP A 625 -20.16 -29.79 8.15
N LYS A 626 -21.15 -30.25 7.37
CA LYS A 626 -22.25 -31.10 7.84
C LYS A 626 -21.80 -32.51 8.21
N ALA A 627 -20.64 -32.95 7.73
CA ALA A 627 -20.04 -34.22 8.09
C ALA A 627 -19.34 -34.19 9.46
N LEU A 628 -19.15 -33.01 10.05
CA LEU A 628 -18.42 -32.79 11.30
C LEU A 628 -19.38 -32.48 12.46
N THR A 629 -19.05 -32.99 13.65
CA THR A 629 -19.69 -32.54 14.89
C THR A 629 -19.21 -31.12 15.25
N ALA A 630 -19.95 -30.41 16.11
CA ALA A 630 -19.56 -29.07 16.54
C ALA A 630 -18.15 -29.01 17.18
N VAL A 631 -17.75 -30.08 17.90
CA VAL A 631 -16.41 -30.19 18.49
C VAL A 631 -15.35 -30.40 17.40
N GLU A 632 -15.59 -31.33 16.46
CA GLU A 632 -14.67 -31.60 15.35
C GLU A 632 -14.50 -30.36 14.45
N LEU A 633 -15.58 -29.63 14.16
CA LEU A 633 -15.53 -28.40 13.39
C LEU A 633 -14.77 -27.30 14.14
N ARG A 634 -15.03 -27.10 15.43
CA ARG A 634 -14.29 -26.13 16.25
C ARG A 634 -12.80 -26.46 16.25
N ASP A 635 -12.44 -27.71 16.49
CA ASP A 635 -11.06 -28.16 16.55
C ASP A 635 -10.37 -28.03 15.18
N LEU A 636 -11.05 -28.41 14.08
CA LEU A 636 -10.59 -28.18 12.70
C LEU A 636 -10.33 -26.69 12.48
N MET A 637 -11.27 -25.83 12.84
CA MET A 637 -11.13 -24.38 12.70
C MET A 637 -10.00 -23.82 13.59
N THR A 638 -9.75 -24.40 14.78
CA THR A 638 -8.55 -24.06 15.58
C THR A 638 -7.28 -24.39 14.81
N TYR A 639 -7.18 -25.59 14.21
CA TYR A 639 -6.01 -26.01 13.46
C TYR A 639 -5.74 -25.14 12.22
N LEU A 640 -6.81 -24.79 11.48
CA LEU A 640 -6.74 -23.95 10.29
C LEU A 640 -6.40 -22.48 10.62
N LEU A 641 -6.94 -21.94 11.70
CA LEU A 641 -6.92 -20.49 11.98
C LEU A 641 -5.85 -20.04 12.99
N THR A 642 -5.13 -20.98 13.62
CA THR A 642 -4.11 -20.66 14.62
C THR A 642 -2.81 -21.42 14.40
N GLU A 643 -1.69 -20.85 14.83
CA GLU A 643 -0.41 -21.55 14.86
C GLU A 643 -0.37 -22.65 15.92
N ALA A 644 0.54 -23.62 15.75
CA ALA A 644 0.76 -24.65 16.75
C ALA A 644 1.16 -24.01 18.09
N THR A 645 0.30 -24.13 19.10
CA THR A 645 0.62 -23.62 20.43
C THR A 645 1.76 -24.44 21.01
N SER A 646 2.92 -23.83 21.28
CA SER A 646 4.08 -24.49 21.91
C SER A 646 3.86 -24.82 23.41
N LYS A 647 2.61 -24.93 23.87
CA LYS A 647 2.26 -25.30 25.23
C LYS A 647 1.51 -26.62 25.23
N LYS A 648 2.18 -27.68 25.70
CA LYS A 648 1.53 -28.91 26.17
C LYS A 648 0.36 -28.52 27.09
N PRO A 649 -0.83 -29.12 26.95
CA PRO A 649 -1.89 -28.96 27.94
C PRO A 649 -1.35 -29.42 29.29
N ALA A 650 -1.53 -28.60 30.33
CA ALA A 650 -1.27 -29.03 31.69
C ALA A 650 -2.20 -30.23 32.00
N SER A 651 -1.61 -31.34 32.43
CA SER A 651 -2.37 -32.51 32.88
C SER A 651 -3.39 -32.10 33.94
N PRO A 652 -4.61 -32.66 33.95
CA PRO A 652 -5.57 -32.38 35.00
C PRO A 652 -5.00 -32.84 36.34
N SER A 653 -4.97 -31.95 37.33
CA SER A 653 -4.64 -32.31 38.71
C SER A 653 -5.61 -33.40 39.19
N ALA A 654 -5.07 -34.58 39.47
CA ALA A 654 -5.82 -35.64 40.15
C ALA A 654 -6.25 -35.13 41.53
N LYS A 655 -7.49 -35.46 41.91
CA LYS A 655 -8.06 -35.22 43.23
C LYS A 655 -7.33 -36.00 44.31
#